data_AF-A0A6N2E665-F1
#
_entry.id   AF-A0A6N2E665-F1
#
_cell.length_a   1.000
_cell.length_b   1.000
_cell.length_c   1.000
_cell.angle_alpha   90.00
_cell.angle_beta   90.00
_cell.angle_gamma   90.00
#
_symmetry.space_group_name_H-M   'P 1'
#
loop_
_entity.id
_entity.type
_entity.pdbx_description
1 polymer ?
#
loop_
_entity_poly.entity_id
_entity_poly.type
_entity_poly.pdbx_seq_one_letter_code
_entity_poly.pdbx_strand_id
1 'polypeptide(L)'
;MSSSEHLVRILSVYSRRAETPHIAAAALFSFAKKYAARYVDQQPELEDLITHTDETVTAHLHSLSEQGRCSLSFDGNVIGKVYYSGYYFDAVASEYRKLEQRPELPLPNEDVIHITPPAELIQIVDMGTDFVMWLEQSASVEEDQLLRLIFPHQLPSCIITSHIMQRSLPDLTLQRIRSYLRSERNAGYMRSKLQAVFPHRDASVRDMITAALTTPAQVLSGILEPTDFTFHFWSQFAGIIIKDYSNKKDRLAEEDAFTQAAFILSYLTVFYKGRAQKTQEHDSAIRRLEQSLRASPYAHTISDVMGFTDSRGVPLSKNLSRDVITKHLASLLRGESGALGALVRVNTTKDQQYYLARENLIRVAVDGVFTAGLELRKHYIDQWSNFMREDKKVKAMVSDEAFAKSVNAVMAENFPLILALLDEGLLLACSEHTQFNAAMQEQYNALFLPKTGKLKSTEEILSLNREELYNDARLVLPFWMVTPGLNSVVRFLRRLFLAEPRNRSPRGSSARTEESSDELATANGISNRTTKKMVVDDTDDSQPARSDKANSGSRSKAQSLEFQKAIKQLEREFLGTNRKLDETLQELADRWNPLLDERAKRNLIEDVNSLTRDFLRRMKVGFRMIPPDANRIRDLARRLSQNDAFSEIRRKKDLERYLELYMLKLLGKIK
;
A
#
# COMPACT_ATOMS: atom_id res chain seq x y z
N MET A 1 5.24 41.22 40.13
CA MET A 1 6.66 41.48 39.87
C MET A 1 6.81 41.66 38.38
N SER A 2 7.61 42.62 37.94
CA SER A 2 7.84 42.91 36.54
C SER A 2 8.49 41.72 35.86
N SER A 3 8.09 41.45 34.62
CA SER A 3 8.72 40.44 33.77
C SER A 3 9.80 41.07 32.90
N SER A 4 10.69 40.23 32.35
CA SER A 4 11.67 40.64 31.33
C SER A 4 11.01 41.28 30.10
N GLU A 5 9.79 40.87 29.75
CA GLU A 5 8.96 41.45 28.68
C GLU A 5 8.61 42.93 28.93
N HIS A 6 8.38 43.32 30.19
CA HIS A 6 8.19 44.74 30.52
C HIS A 6 9.44 45.55 30.25
N LEU A 7 10.63 45.00 30.53
CA LEU A 7 11.89 45.67 30.20
C LEU A 7 12.12 45.77 28.69
N VAL A 8 11.74 44.76 27.89
CA VAL A 8 11.78 44.84 26.42
C VAL A 8 10.90 45.99 25.90
N ARG A 9 9.69 46.16 26.46
CA ARG A 9 8.82 47.30 26.12
C ARG A 9 9.47 48.64 26.49
N ILE A 10 10.14 48.74 27.63
CA ILE A 10 10.84 49.96 28.03
C ILE A 10 12.02 50.25 27.08
N LEU A 11 12.81 49.23 26.74
CA LEU A 11 13.95 49.32 25.80
C LEU A 11 13.50 49.75 24.40
N SER A 12 12.42 49.17 23.87
CA SER A 12 11.84 49.55 22.58
C SER A 12 11.31 50.98 22.57
N VAL A 13 10.60 51.43 23.61
CA VAL A 13 10.12 52.81 23.69
C VAL A 13 11.27 53.80 23.80
N TYR A 14 12.29 53.48 24.61
CA TYR A 14 13.47 54.33 24.76
C TYR A 14 14.25 54.44 23.44
N SER A 15 14.60 53.30 22.83
CA SER A 15 15.43 53.24 21.62
C SER A 15 14.76 53.94 20.43
N ARG A 16 13.43 53.80 20.28
CA ARG A 16 12.66 54.55 19.28
C ARG A 16 12.69 56.06 19.51
N ARG A 17 12.58 56.52 20.76
CA ARG A 17 12.60 57.95 21.08
C ARG A 17 13.99 58.56 20.91
N ALA A 18 15.03 57.80 21.20
CA ALA A 18 16.42 58.22 21.11
C ALA A 18 17.04 57.96 19.72
N GLU A 19 16.32 57.27 18.82
CA GLU A 19 16.76 56.87 17.49
C GLU A 19 18.12 56.15 17.49
N THR A 20 18.37 55.32 18.51
CA THR A 20 19.64 54.60 18.67
C THR A 20 19.45 53.22 19.31
N PRO A 21 20.17 52.19 18.82
CA PRO A 21 20.22 50.88 19.47
C PRO A 21 21.14 50.87 20.70
N HIS A 22 21.98 51.90 20.90
CA HIS A 22 22.91 51.99 22.03
C HIS A 22 22.34 52.85 23.14
N ILE A 23 22.15 52.24 24.31
CA ILE A 23 21.51 52.87 25.47
C ILE A 23 22.51 52.91 26.62
N ALA A 24 22.75 54.09 27.19
CA ALA A 24 23.51 54.21 28.43
C ALA A 24 22.69 53.65 29.60
N ALA A 25 23.27 52.77 30.42
CA ALA A 25 22.54 52.09 31.49
C ALA A 25 21.93 53.08 32.50
N ALA A 26 22.68 54.11 32.90
CA ALA A 26 22.19 55.18 33.77
C ALA A 26 20.93 55.88 33.21
N ALA A 27 20.91 56.14 31.89
CA ALA A 27 19.76 56.73 31.23
C ALA A 27 18.57 55.76 31.22
N LEU A 28 18.82 54.47 30.98
CA LEU A 28 17.81 53.41 31.02
C LEU A 28 17.17 53.28 32.40
N PHE A 29 17.95 53.21 33.49
CA PHE A 29 17.42 53.12 34.84
C PHE A 29 16.51 54.32 35.16
N SER A 30 16.97 55.53 34.85
CA SER A 30 16.18 56.75 35.07
C SER A 30 14.88 56.77 34.25
N PHE A 31 14.91 56.22 33.03
CA PHE A 31 13.76 56.15 32.16
C PHE A 31 12.78 55.06 32.60
N ALA A 32 13.27 53.88 32.98
CA ALA A 32 12.48 52.76 33.49
C ALA A 32 11.68 53.17 34.73
N LYS A 33 12.32 53.87 35.68
CA LYS A 33 11.64 54.39 36.88
C LYS A 33 10.53 55.38 36.55
N LYS A 34 10.78 56.31 35.62
CA LYS A 34 9.78 57.29 35.16
C LYS A 34 8.65 56.64 34.38
N TYR A 35 8.96 55.63 33.56
CA TYR A 35 7.98 54.85 32.81
C TYR A 35 7.07 54.07 33.77
N ALA A 36 7.66 53.31 34.69
CA ALA A 36 6.92 52.55 35.69
C ALA A 36 6.01 53.45 36.54
N ALA A 37 6.52 54.58 37.06
CA ALA A 37 5.73 55.54 37.83
C ALA A 37 4.54 56.14 37.06
N ARG A 38 4.63 56.24 35.72
CA ARG A 38 3.56 56.76 34.88
C ARG A 38 2.47 55.72 34.57
N TYR A 39 2.82 54.44 34.55
CA TYR A 39 1.93 53.37 34.11
C TYR A 39 1.53 52.39 35.23
N VAL A 40 2.03 52.55 36.46
CA VAL A 40 1.73 51.66 37.59
C VAL A 40 0.24 51.56 37.91
N ASP A 41 -0.52 52.66 37.76
CA ASP A 41 -1.97 52.67 37.98
C ASP A 41 -2.72 51.75 36.99
N GLN A 42 -2.16 51.55 35.79
CA GLN A 42 -2.71 50.68 34.74
C GLN A 42 -2.07 49.27 34.77
N GLN A 43 -0.83 49.17 35.26
CA GLN A 43 -0.02 47.95 35.30
C GLN A 43 0.64 47.84 36.69
N PRO A 44 -0.06 47.26 37.68
CA PRO A 44 0.43 47.12 39.05
C PRO A 44 1.73 46.30 39.13
N GLU A 45 1.98 45.45 38.14
CA GLU A 45 3.17 44.60 38.03
C GLU A 45 4.48 45.38 37.89
N LEU A 46 4.45 46.70 37.63
CA LEU A 46 5.62 47.57 37.48
C LEU A 46 6.10 48.22 38.80
N GLU A 47 5.43 47.94 39.93
CA GLU A 47 5.72 48.59 41.22
C GLU A 47 7.15 48.31 41.75
N ASP A 48 7.70 47.14 41.44
CA ASP A 48 9.08 46.77 41.75
C ASP A 48 10.11 47.58 40.96
N LEU A 49 9.81 47.95 39.71
CA LEU A 49 10.65 48.86 38.92
C LEU A 49 10.66 50.30 39.46
N ILE A 50 9.76 50.66 40.39
CA ILE A 50 9.78 51.96 41.08
C ILE A 50 10.60 51.88 42.37
N THR A 51 10.40 50.80 43.14
CA THR A 51 10.99 50.61 44.46
C THR A 51 12.43 50.10 44.40
N HIS A 52 12.73 49.17 43.50
CA HIS A 52 14.03 48.50 43.33
C HIS A 52 14.49 48.54 41.86
N THR A 53 14.49 49.73 41.24
CA THR A 53 14.77 49.90 39.81
C THR A 53 16.09 49.27 39.38
N ASP A 54 17.19 49.59 40.08
CA ASP A 54 18.54 49.24 39.64
C ASP A 54 18.78 47.72 39.68
N GLU A 55 18.38 47.06 40.77
CA GLU A 55 18.48 45.60 40.94
C GLU A 55 17.60 44.85 39.93
N THR A 56 16.34 45.28 39.79
CA THR A 56 15.34 44.61 38.94
C THR A 56 15.70 44.76 37.46
N VAL A 57 16.06 45.98 37.02
CA VAL A 57 16.49 46.20 35.62
C VAL A 57 17.79 45.47 35.34
N THR A 58 18.75 45.44 36.26
CA THR A 58 20.01 44.71 36.07
C THR A 58 19.78 43.21 35.94
N ALA A 59 18.95 42.61 36.81
CA ALA A 59 18.60 41.20 36.74
C ALA A 59 17.90 40.85 35.42
N HIS A 60 16.96 41.68 34.97
CA HIS A 60 16.30 41.48 33.68
C HIS A 60 17.22 41.70 32.48
N LEU A 61 18.17 42.65 32.54
CA LEU A 61 19.17 42.84 31.47
C LEU A 61 20.08 41.62 31.32
N HIS A 62 20.53 41.02 32.41
CA HIS A 62 21.30 39.77 32.36
C HIS A 62 20.49 38.64 31.73
N SER A 63 19.24 38.46 32.16
CA SER A 63 18.35 37.45 31.58
C SER A 63 18.09 37.66 30.08
N LEU A 64 17.89 38.91 29.65
CA LEU A 64 17.71 39.25 28.24
C LEU A 64 18.99 39.05 27.42
N SER A 65 20.15 39.23 28.03
CA SER A 65 21.44 38.99 27.39
C SER A 65 21.72 37.50 27.20
N GLU A 66 21.39 36.67 28.18
CA GLU A 66 21.44 35.19 28.06
C GLU A 66 20.50 34.69 26.96
N GLN A 67 19.37 35.36 26.74
CA GLN A 67 18.42 35.08 25.66
C GLN A 67 18.84 35.68 24.29
N GLY A 68 19.98 36.38 24.21
CA GLY A 68 20.47 37.00 22.97
C GLY A 68 19.65 38.22 22.49
N ARG A 69 18.75 38.76 23.32
CA ARG A 69 17.90 39.92 22.97
C ARG A 69 18.65 41.26 23.11
N CYS A 70 19.71 41.29 23.91
CA CYS A 70 20.58 42.46 24.05
C CYS A 70 22.03 42.05 24.39
N SER A 71 22.97 42.94 24.11
CA SER A 71 24.38 42.77 24.49
C SER A 71 24.77 43.83 25.52
N LEU A 72 25.49 43.43 26.56
CA LEU A 72 25.88 44.32 27.66
C LEU A 72 27.37 44.66 27.56
N SER A 73 27.72 45.94 27.66
CA SER A 73 29.10 46.37 27.83
C SER A 73 29.30 46.90 29.25
N PHE A 74 30.36 46.45 29.91
CA PHE A 74 30.64 46.76 31.30
C PHE A 74 31.72 47.84 31.42
N ASP A 75 31.47 48.80 32.31
CA ASP A 75 32.47 49.77 32.76
C ASP A 75 32.90 49.35 34.18
N GLY A 76 33.96 48.53 34.26
CA GLY A 76 34.35 47.85 35.51
C GLY A 76 33.37 46.72 35.86
N ASN A 77 32.73 46.80 37.04
CA ASN A 77 31.80 45.79 37.54
C ASN A 77 30.32 46.16 37.33
N VAL A 78 30.04 47.25 36.59
CA VAL A 78 28.69 47.79 36.38
C VAL A 78 28.38 47.82 34.88
N ILE A 79 27.12 47.59 34.51
CA ILE A 79 26.66 47.72 33.13
C ILE A 79 26.78 49.20 32.73
N GLY A 80 27.62 49.51 31.75
CA GLY A 80 27.81 50.88 31.24
C GLY A 80 26.85 51.19 30.09
N LYS A 81 26.76 50.28 29.12
CA LYS A 81 25.86 50.41 27.96
C LYS A 81 25.17 49.09 27.62
N VAL A 82 23.98 49.23 27.05
CA VAL A 82 23.13 48.16 26.55
C VAL A 82 22.97 48.36 25.05
N TYR A 83 23.27 47.33 24.27
CA TYR A 83 22.97 47.26 22.84
C TYR A 83 21.70 46.44 22.65
N TYR A 84 20.64 47.07 22.12
CA TYR A 84 19.34 46.44 21.91
C TYR A 84 19.09 46.19 20.41
N SER A 85 19.24 44.93 19.97
CA SER A 85 19.07 44.53 18.57
C SER A 85 17.61 44.63 18.10
N GLY A 86 16.64 44.55 19.02
CA GLY A 86 15.21 44.71 18.71
C GLY A 86 14.84 46.07 18.11
N TYR A 87 15.69 47.09 18.26
CA TYR A 87 15.54 48.41 17.64
C TYR A 87 15.32 48.31 16.12
N TYR A 88 16.08 47.45 15.43
CA TYR A 88 15.97 47.31 13.98
C TYR A 88 14.63 46.70 13.55
N PHE A 89 14.19 45.66 14.26
CA PHE A 89 12.88 45.03 14.02
C PHE A 89 11.74 46.02 14.27
N ASP A 90 11.85 46.80 15.34
CA ASP A 90 10.90 47.84 15.70
C ASP A 90 10.79 48.95 14.64
N ALA A 91 11.93 49.39 14.10
CA ALA A 91 12.00 50.40 13.05
C ALA A 91 11.34 49.91 11.75
N VAL A 92 11.68 48.68 11.32
CA VAL A 92 11.07 48.04 10.14
C VAL A 92 9.56 47.87 10.33
N ALA A 93 9.13 47.31 11.47
CA ALA A 93 7.71 47.13 11.75
C ALA A 93 6.92 48.45 11.76
N SER A 94 7.54 49.55 12.20
CA SER A 94 6.93 50.88 12.17
C SER A 94 6.65 51.35 10.73
N GLU A 95 7.61 51.21 9.82
CA GLU A 95 7.40 51.60 8.41
C GLU A 95 6.38 50.73 7.69
N TYR A 96 6.38 49.41 7.94
CA TYR A 96 5.37 48.53 7.35
C TYR A 96 3.95 48.82 7.83
N ARG A 97 3.76 49.23 9.10
CA ARG A 97 2.43 49.71 9.55
C ARG A 97 1.95 50.96 8.81
N LYS A 98 2.87 51.86 8.42
CA LYS A 98 2.53 53.01 7.57
C LYS A 98 2.17 52.56 6.16
N LEU A 99 2.91 51.58 5.63
CA LEU A 99 2.68 51.00 4.31
C LEU A 99 1.32 50.29 4.19
N GLU A 100 0.88 49.59 5.25
CA GLU A 100 -0.46 48.99 5.32
C GLU A 100 -1.59 50.02 5.22
N GLN A 101 -1.35 51.25 5.71
CA GLN A 101 -2.30 52.36 5.59
C GLN A 101 -2.19 53.10 4.26
N ARG A 102 -1.00 53.11 3.66
CA ARG A 102 -0.64 53.84 2.44
C ARG A 102 0.11 52.94 1.47
N PRO A 103 -0.60 52.07 0.74
CA PRO A 103 -0.03 51.06 -0.14
C PRO A 103 0.56 51.62 -1.44
N GLU A 104 0.73 52.93 -1.55
CA GLU A 104 1.42 53.65 -2.62
C GLU A 104 2.89 53.95 -2.30
N LEU A 105 3.31 53.96 -1.02
CA LEU A 105 4.69 54.28 -0.60
C LEU A 105 5.72 53.18 -0.94
N PRO A 106 6.88 53.44 -1.53
CA PRO A 106 7.81 52.37 -1.92
C PRO A 106 8.14 51.40 -0.77
N LEU A 107 8.46 50.14 -1.10
CA LEU A 107 8.93 49.19 -0.10
C LEU A 107 10.16 49.76 0.63
N PRO A 108 10.19 49.71 1.97
CA PRO A 108 11.22 50.41 2.72
C PRO A 108 12.57 49.72 2.57
N ASN A 109 13.63 50.51 2.48
CA ASN A 109 15.02 50.07 2.48
C ASN A 109 15.79 50.74 3.62
N GLU A 110 17.04 50.35 3.83
CA GLU A 110 17.88 50.89 4.90
C GLU A 110 18.03 52.41 4.87
N ASP A 111 18.11 52.98 3.65
CA ASP A 111 18.26 54.42 3.45
C ASP A 111 17.00 55.20 3.87
N VAL A 112 15.80 54.66 3.55
CA VAL A 112 14.50 55.26 3.89
C VAL A 112 14.22 55.16 5.39
N ILE A 113 14.60 54.05 6.02
CA ILE A 113 14.41 53.85 7.47
C ILE A 113 15.52 54.55 8.28
N HIS A 114 16.62 54.95 7.63
CA HIS A 114 17.82 55.52 8.24
C HIS A 114 18.46 54.58 9.28
N ILE A 115 18.57 53.30 8.96
CA ILE A 115 19.18 52.28 9.84
C ILE A 115 20.36 51.58 9.17
N THR A 116 21.30 51.11 9.98
CA THR A 116 22.42 50.28 9.52
C THR A 116 22.51 49.05 10.42
N PRO A 117 21.77 47.97 10.10
CA PRO A 117 21.83 46.72 10.84
C PRO A 117 23.22 46.08 10.73
N PRO A 118 23.76 45.44 11.79
CA PRO A 118 24.97 44.65 11.69
C PRO A 118 24.80 43.47 10.72
N ALA A 119 25.89 43.05 10.07
CA ALA A 119 25.89 41.94 9.12
C ALA A 119 25.43 40.61 9.74
N GLU A 120 25.64 40.41 11.05
CA GLU A 120 25.22 39.21 11.78
C GLU A 120 23.70 39.15 12.00
N LEU A 121 23.02 40.31 11.98
CA LEU A 121 21.58 40.40 12.24
C LEU A 121 20.75 40.25 10.96
N ILE A 122 21.33 40.56 9.80
CA ILE A 122 20.61 40.66 8.53
C ILE A 122 20.97 39.52 7.58
N GLN A 123 19.96 38.75 7.18
CA GLN A 123 20.11 37.72 6.15
C GLN A 123 19.79 38.31 4.78
N ILE A 124 20.67 38.08 3.80
CA ILE A 124 20.43 38.47 2.42
C ILE A 124 19.67 37.34 1.71
N VAL A 125 18.59 37.69 1.03
CA VAL A 125 17.78 36.75 0.23
C VAL A 125 17.67 37.29 -1.19
N ASP A 126 18.27 36.59 -2.15
CA ASP A 126 18.09 36.90 -3.57
C ASP A 126 16.72 36.39 -4.02
N MET A 127 15.88 37.29 -4.53
CA MET A 127 14.55 36.96 -5.02
C MET A 127 14.60 36.00 -6.22
N GLY A 128 15.64 36.10 -7.03
CA GLY A 128 15.90 35.30 -8.23
C GLY A 128 16.14 33.82 -7.93
N THR A 129 16.94 33.53 -6.91
CA THR A 129 17.49 32.18 -6.66
C THR A 129 17.07 31.56 -5.35
N ASP A 130 16.98 32.35 -4.27
CA ASP A 130 16.97 31.82 -2.90
C ASP A 130 15.60 31.89 -2.24
N PHE A 131 14.74 32.80 -2.71
CA PHE A 131 13.49 33.15 -2.02
C PHE A 131 12.53 31.98 -1.81
N VAL A 132 12.34 31.11 -2.80
CA VAL A 132 11.47 29.92 -2.66
C VAL A 132 12.02 28.94 -1.63
N MET A 133 13.32 28.70 -1.63
CA MET A 133 13.98 27.84 -0.66
C MET A 133 13.89 28.42 0.76
N TRP A 134 14.08 29.73 0.88
CA TRP A 134 13.93 30.45 2.15
C TRP A 134 12.48 30.36 2.67
N LEU A 135 11.47 30.49 1.81
CA LEU A 135 10.06 30.31 2.20
C LEU A 135 9.77 28.89 2.72
N GLU A 136 10.38 27.86 2.13
CA GLU A 136 10.24 26.47 2.61
C GLU A 136 10.89 26.27 3.99
N GLN A 137 12.06 26.86 4.24
CA GLN A 137 12.79 26.73 5.50
C GLN A 137 12.17 27.55 6.63
N SER A 138 11.78 28.80 6.34
CA SER A 138 11.22 29.74 7.32
C SER A 138 9.86 29.31 7.87
N ALA A 139 9.16 28.38 7.21
CA ALA A 139 7.93 27.79 7.74
C ALA A 139 8.15 26.98 9.04
N SER A 140 9.41 26.64 9.38
CA SER A 140 9.78 25.83 10.55
C SER A 140 10.50 26.60 11.65
N VAL A 141 10.83 27.87 11.43
CA VAL A 141 11.61 28.69 12.36
C VAL A 141 10.65 29.60 13.13
N GLU A 142 10.70 29.56 14.47
CA GLU A 142 9.85 30.40 15.33
C GLU A 142 10.43 31.80 15.57
N GLU A 143 11.74 31.98 15.41
CA GLU A 143 12.42 33.25 15.64
C GLU A 143 12.26 34.20 14.45
N ASP A 144 11.93 35.47 14.74
CA ASP A 144 11.81 36.50 13.71
C ASP A 144 13.18 36.94 13.23
N GLN A 145 13.42 36.85 11.92
CA GLN A 145 14.67 37.21 11.27
C GLN A 145 14.55 38.52 10.48
N LEU A 146 15.63 39.30 10.45
CA LEU A 146 15.71 40.51 9.62
C LEU A 146 16.31 40.13 8.26
N LEU A 147 15.62 40.52 7.18
CA LEU A 147 15.92 40.10 5.81
C LEU A 147 16.17 41.32 4.92
N ARG A 148 17.17 41.22 4.05
CA ARG A 148 17.36 42.10 2.90
C ARG A 148 16.97 41.35 1.64
N LEU A 149 15.90 41.77 0.98
CA LEU A 149 15.51 41.21 -0.32
C LEU A 149 16.24 41.95 -1.44
N ILE A 150 16.97 41.20 -2.24
CA ILE A 150 17.63 41.71 -3.44
C ILE A 150 16.80 41.31 -4.65
N PHE A 151 16.39 42.30 -5.43
CA PHE A 151 15.57 42.10 -6.63
C PHE A 151 16.44 42.10 -7.90
N PRO A 152 16.05 41.34 -8.94
CA PRO A 152 16.68 41.41 -10.25
C PRO A 152 16.51 42.78 -10.95
N HIS A 153 17.25 42.99 -12.05
CA HIS A 153 17.11 44.15 -12.94
C HIS A 153 17.29 45.52 -12.26
N GLN A 154 18.24 45.62 -11.32
CA GLN A 154 18.58 46.88 -10.64
C GLN A 154 17.38 47.54 -9.93
N LEU A 155 16.40 46.74 -9.51
CA LEU A 155 15.33 47.21 -8.66
C LEU A 155 15.88 47.51 -7.25
N PRO A 156 15.31 48.49 -6.54
CA PRO A 156 15.75 48.79 -5.18
C PRO A 156 15.54 47.57 -4.27
N SER A 157 16.50 47.30 -3.39
CA SER A 157 16.34 46.30 -2.34
C SER A 157 15.31 46.76 -1.31
N CYS A 158 14.77 45.84 -0.53
CA CYS A 158 13.97 46.19 0.64
C CYS A 158 14.43 45.43 1.87
N ILE A 159 14.13 45.99 3.04
CA ILE A 159 14.38 45.36 4.33
C ILE A 159 13.05 44.99 4.97
N ILE A 160 12.95 43.77 5.47
CA ILE A 160 11.69 43.21 5.98
C ILE A 160 11.98 42.20 7.10
N THR A 161 11.03 41.96 7.99
CA THR A 161 11.14 40.86 8.96
C THR A 161 10.44 39.61 8.44
N SER A 162 10.89 38.42 8.85
CA SER A 162 10.30 37.14 8.46
C SER A 162 8.80 37.04 8.81
N HIS A 163 8.39 37.66 9.93
CA HIS A 163 7.00 37.75 10.34
C HIS A 163 6.15 38.58 9.35
N ILE A 164 6.62 39.77 9.00
CA ILE A 164 5.93 40.68 8.05
C ILE A 164 5.89 40.04 6.65
N MET A 165 6.98 39.38 6.25
CA MET A 165 7.11 38.64 5.00
C MET A 165 6.00 37.58 4.84
N GLN A 166 5.73 36.80 5.90
CA GLN A 166 4.73 35.74 5.84
C GLN A 166 3.30 36.27 5.98
N ARG A 167 3.06 37.30 6.80
CA ARG A 167 1.71 37.76 7.15
C ARG A 167 1.20 38.92 6.31
N SER A 168 1.99 39.97 6.13
CA SER A 168 1.52 41.24 5.55
C SER A 168 1.97 41.42 4.09
N LEU A 169 3.12 40.88 3.70
CA LEU A 169 3.66 41.08 2.35
C LEU A 169 2.73 40.59 1.23
N PRO A 170 2.04 39.43 1.34
CA PRO A 170 1.12 38.98 0.29
C PRO A 170 -0.04 39.97 0.07
N ASP A 171 -0.61 40.51 1.14
CA ASP A 171 -1.66 41.54 1.07
C ASP A 171 -1.13 42.84 0.44
N LEU A 172 0.02 43.32 0.88
CA LEU A 172 0.67 44.51 0.32
C LEU A 172 0.98 44.34 -1.17
N THR A 173 1.45 43.15 -1.56
CA THR A 173 1.70 42.80 -2.96
C THR A 173 0.43 42.88 -3.79
N LEU A 174 -0.68 42.33 -3.29
CA LEU A 174 -1.94 42.38 -4.02
C LEU A 174 -2.53 43.79 -4.08
N GLN A 175 -2.36 44.60 -3.03
CA GLN A 175 -2.74 46.01 -3.04
C GLN A 175 -1.95 46.81 -4.08
N ARG A 176 -0.66 46.53 -4.26
CA ARG A 176 0.16 47.11 -5.35
C ARG A 176 -0.36 46.75 -6.72
N ILE A 177 -0.67 45.47 -6.93
CA ILE A 177 -1.24 44.97 -8.19
C ILE A 177 -2.60 45.62 -8.47
N ARG A 178 -3.41 45.82 -7.44
CA ARG A 178 -4.67 46.55 -7.54
C ARG A 178 -4.46 48.02 -7.94
N SER A 179 -3.46 48.69 -7.38
CA SER A 179 -3.08 50.06 -7.77
C SER A 179 -2.61 50.12 -9.23
N TYR A 180 -1.79 49.14 -9.67
CA TYR A 180 -1.41 49.01 -11.08
C TYR A 180 -2.62 48.89 -12.00
N LEU A 181 -3.60 48.04 -11.66
CA LEU A 181 -4.81 47.86 -12.45
C LEU A 181 -5.71 49.09 -12.50
N ARG A 182 -5.69 49.92 -11.45
CA ARG A 182 -6.41 51.20 -11.39
C ARG A 182 -5.73 52.31 -12.19
N SER A 183 -4.44 52.16 -12.49
CA SER A 183 -3.68 53.16 -13.22
C SER A 183 -4.02 53.13 -14.71
N GLU A 184 -4.37 54.30 -15.25
CA GLU A 184 -4.64 54.56 -16.66
C GLU A 184 -5.54 53.52 -17.36
N ARG A 185 -4.99 52.80 -18.36
CA ARG A 185 -5.66 51.78 -19.17
C ARG A 185 -5.14 50.37 -18.85
N ASN A 186 -4.43 50.19 -17.74
CA ASN A 186 -3.72 48.94 -17.42
C ASN A 186 -4.67 47.75 -17.26
N ALA A 187 -5.85 47.93 -16.63
CA ALA A 187 -6.84 46.85 -16.55
C ALA A 187 -7.31 46.37 -17.94
N GLY A 188 -7.53 47.29 -18.88
CA GLY A 188 -7.92 46.96 -20.26
C GLY A 188 -6.77 46.30 -21.03
N TYR A 189 -5.55 46.81 -20.85
CA TYR A 189 -4.33 46.25 -21.41
C TYR A 189 -4.10 44.81 -20.93
N MET A 190 -4.11 44.58 -19.61
CA MET A 190 -3.93 43.26 -19.01
C MET A 190 -5.02 42.28 -19.47
N ARG A 191 -6.27 42.75 -19.53
CA ARG A 191 -7.37 41.93 -20.04
C ARG A 191 -7.09 41.47 -21.47
N SER A 192 -6.74 42.38 -22.38
CA SER A 192 -6.42 42.04 -23.76
C SER A 192 -5.27 41.02 -23.88
N LYS A 193 -4.18 41.25 -23.13
CA LYS A 193 -3.02 40.34 -23.12
C LYS A 193 -3.36 38.96 -22.57
N LEU A 194 -4.08 38.88 -21.46
CA LEU A 194 -4.43 37.60 -20.82
C LEU A 194 -5.48 36.83 -21.61
N GLN A 195 -6.43 37.51 -22.25
CA GLN A 195 -7.41 36.85 -23.14
C GLN A 195 -6.71 36.13 -24.31
N ALA A 196 -5.63 36.71 -24.86
CA ALA A 196 -4.84 36.06 -25.89
C ALA A 196 -4.14 34.77 -25.40
N VAL A 197 -3.83 34.66 -24.11
CA VAL A 197 -3.18 33.48 -23.50
C VAL A 197 -4.19 32.41 -23.08
N PHE A 198 -5.42 32.81 -22.72
CA PHE A 198 -6.47 31.91 -22.25
C PHE A 198 -7.67 31.86 -23.21
N PRO A 199 -7.51 31.27 -24.41
CA PRO A 199 -8.62 31.13 -25.35
C PRO A 199 -9.77 30.34 -24.69
N HIS A 200 -11.00 30.81 -24.88
CA HIS A 200 -12.22 30.24 -24.31
C HIS A 200 -12.44 30.44 -22.80
N ARG A 201 -11.61 31.22 -22.10
CA ARG A 201 -11.82 31.58 -20.67
C ARG A 201 -11.99 33.08 -20.44
N ASP A 202 -12.58 33.79 -21.40
CA ASP A 202 -12.77 35.24 -21.36
C ASP A 202 -13.53 35.72 -20.12
N ALA A 203 -14.60 35.01 -19.75
CA ALA A 203 -15.38 35.32 -18.56
C ALA A 203 -14.50 35.21 -17.29
N SER A 204 -13.76 34.11 -17.15
CA SER A 204 -12.88 33.88 -15.99
C SER A 204 -11.75 34.92 -15.90
N VAL A 205 -11.14 35.31 -17.01
CA VAL A 205 -10.11 36.37 -17.05
C VAL A 205 -10.70 37.71 -16.61
N ARG A 206 -11.85 38.09 -17.16
CA ARG A 206 -12.55 39.32 -16.79
C ARG A 206 -12.91 39.31 -15.30
N ASP A 207 -13.52 38.23 -14.84
CA ASP A 207 -14.01 38.11 -13.47
C ASP A 207 -12.85 38.11 -12.47
N MET A 208 -11.70 37.52 -12.80
CA MET A 208 -10.49 37.57 -11.96
C MET A 208 -9.89 38.99 -11.86
N ILE A 209 -9.81 39.73 -12.97
CA ILE A 209 -9.37 41.14 -12.95
C ILE A 209 -10.34 41.99 -12.13
N THR A 210 -11.65 41.77 -12.29
CA THR A 210 -12.67 42.46 -11.49
C THR A 210 -12.55 42.10 -10.01
N ALA A 211 -12.32 40.83 -9.68
CA ALA A 211 -12.12 40.39 -8.30
C ALA A 211 -10.87 41.03 -7.67
N ALA A 212 -9.76 41.15 -8.42
CA ALA A 212 -8.56 41.83 -7.93
C ALA A 212 -8.81 43.31 -7.59
N LEU A 213 -9.75 43.95 -8.29
CA LEU A 213 -10.15 45.33 -8.05
C LEU A 213 -11.16 45.50 -6.90
N THR A 214 -12.05 44.52 -6.69
CA THR A 214 -13.18 44.63 -5.75
C THR A 214 -12.99 43.85 -4.45
N THR A 215 -12.42 42.65 -4.52
CA THR A 215 -12.37 41.64 -3.45
C THR A 215 -10.95 41.04 -3.32
N PRO A 216 -9.92 41.86 -3.02
CA PRO A 216 -8.53 41.39 -2.98
C PRO A 216 -8.28 40.27 -1.96
N ALA A 217 -8.94 40.28 -0.80
CA ALA A 217 -8.77 39.20 0.19
C ALA A 217 -9.18 37.82 -0.36
N GLN A 218 -10.25 37.74 -1.15
CA GLN A 218 -10.67 36.48 -1.79
C GLN A 218 -9.67 36.06 -2.87
N VAL A 219 -9.18 37.01 -3.65
CA VAL A 219 -8.13 36.74 -4.65
C VAL A 219 -6.86 36.20 -3.99
N LEU A 220 -6.45 36.77 -2.86
CA LEU A 220 -5.30 36.31 -2.10
C LEU A 220 -5.49 34.86 -1.65
N SER A 221 -6.66 34.50 -1.11
CA SER A 221 -6.94 33.11 -0.74
C SER A 221 -6.77 32.14 -1.92
N GLY A 222 -7.15 32.54 -3.14
CA GLY A 222 -6.95 31.73 -4.35
C GLY A 222 -5.52 31.69 -4.90
N ILE A 223 -4.62 32.53 -4.38
CA ILE A 223 -3.16 32.45 -4.62
C ILE A 223 -2.52 31.51 -3.59
N LEU A 224 -2.94 31.58 -2.32
CA LEU A 224 -2.49 30.71 -1.24
C LEU A 224 -2.96 29.26 -1.44
N GLU A 225 -4.15 29.09 -2.02
CA GLU A 225 -4.74 27.80 -2.41
C GLU A 225 -4.96 27.75 -3.93
N PRO A 226 -3.88 27.55 -4.72
CA PRO A 226 -3.95 27.73 -6.15
C PRO A 226 -4.66 26.56 -6.86
N THR A 227 -5.63 26.93 -7.70
CA THR A 227 -6.16 26.07 -8.78
C THR A 227 -5.24 26.14 -9.99
N ASP A 228 -5.41 25.24 -10.96
CA ASP A 228 -4.67 25.32 -12.23
C ASP A 228 -4.90 26.65 -12.96
N PHE A 229 -6.14 27.16 -12.91
CA PHE A 229 -6.44 28.47 -13.51
C PHE A 229 -5.76 29.62 -12.76
N THR A 230 -5.89 29.70 -11.44
CA THR A 230 -5.34 30.82 -10.66
C THR A 230 -3.82 30.84 -10.73
N PHE A 231 -3.15 29.67 -10.67
CA PHE A 231 -1.71 29.55 -10.88
C PHE A 231 -1.27 30.12 -12.23
N HIS A 232 -1.87 29.65 -13.33
CA HIS A 232 -1.48 30.11 -14.66
C HIS A 232 -1.82 31.58 -14.88
N PHE A 233 -2.99 32.04 -14.41
CA PHE A 233 -3.40 33.42 -14.53
C PHE A 233 -2.37 34.37 -13.86
N TRP A 234 -2.03 34.13 -12.60
CA TRP A 234 -1.11 35.01 -11.85
C TRP A 234 0.33 34.91 -12.32
N SER A 235 0.77 33.72 -12.76
CA SER A 235 2.10 33.56 -13.39
C SER A 235 2.23 34.39 -14.67
N GLN A 236 1.21 34.36 -15.53
CA GLN A 236 1.21 35.14 -16.78
C GLN A 236 1.04 36.63 -16.49
N PHE A 237 0.17 36.99 -15.54
CA PHE A 237 -0.04 38.37 -15.10
C PHE A 237 1.27 39.01 -14.64
N ALA A 238 1.97 38.36 -13.70
CA ALA A 238 3.25 38.83 -13.19
C ALA A 238 4.32 38.88 -14.29
N GLY A 239 4.38 37.85 -15.14
CA GLY A 239 5.34 37.78 -16.25
C GLY A 239 5.20 38.92 -17.26
N ILE A 240 3.97 39.35 -17.56
CA ILE A 240 3.73 40.51 -18.44
C ILE A 240 4.29 41.79 -17.82
N ILE A 241 3.98 42.08 -16.55
CA ILE A 241 4.49 43.28 -15.86
C ILE A 241 6.02 43.28 -15.82
N ILE A 242 6.63 42.16 -15.41
CA ILE A 242 8.08 42.03 -15.33
C ILE A 242 8.71 42.31 -16.70
N LYS A 243 8.19 41.69 -17.76
CA LYS A 243 8.72 41.85 -19.13
C LYS A 243 8.61 43.27 -19.67
N ASP A 244 7.50 43.96 -19.36
CA ASP A 244 7.22 45.30 -19.87
C ASP A 244 8.15 46.34 -19.20
N TYR A 245 8.44 46.18 -17.91
CA TYR A 245 9.27 47.15 -17.16
C TYR A 245 10.76 46.75 -17.04
N SER A 246 11.14 45.48 -17.19
CA SER A 246 12.54 45.04 -16.99
C SER A 246 13.53 45.66 -17.99
N ASN A 247 13.06 46.02 -19.19
CA ASN A 247 13.90 46.54 -20.27
C ASN A 247 13.91 48.08 -20.35
N LYS A 248 13.12 48.75 -19.51
CA LYS A 248 13.03 50.21 -19.49
C LYS A 248 14.22 50.78 -18.71
N LYS A 249 15.00 51.68 -19.34
CA LYS A 249 16.20 52.27 -18.72
C LYS A 249 15.86 53.28 -17.63
N ASP A 250 14.85 54.12 -17.85
CA ASP A 250 14.40 55.13 -16.90
C ASP A 250 13.01 54.75 -16.37
N ARG A 251 12.97 54.17 -15.17
CA ARG A 251 11.74 53.77 -14.48
C ARG A 251 11.33 54.82 -13.46
N LEU A 252 10.03 55.06 -13.37
CA LEU A 252 9.46 55.83 -12.27
C LEU A 252 9.41 54.96 -11.00
N ALA A 253 9.42 55.57 -9.82
CA ALA A 253 9.32 54.84 -8.55
C ALA A 253 8.06 53.97 -8.46
N GLU A 254 6.95 54.38 -9.09
CA GLU A 254 5.73 53.57 -9.19
C GLU A 254 5.93 52.31 -10.04
N GLU A 255 6.66 52.42 -11.15
CA GLU A 255 6.95 51.29 -12.05
C GLU A 255 7.89 50.28 -11.37
N ASP A 256 8.86 50.74 -10.59
CA ASP A 256 9.69 49.89 -9.74
C ASP A 256 8.84 49.13 -8.73
N ALA A 257 7.91 49.82 -8.06
CA ALA A 257 7.02 49.20 -7.08
C ALA A 257 6.09 48.15 -7.71
N PHE A 258 5.56 48.40 -8.92
CA PHE A 258 4.76 47.40 -9.64
C PHE A 258 5.59 46.17 -10.03
N THR A 259 6.84 46.39 -10.45
CA THR A 259 7.74 45.30 -10.85
C THR A 259 8.16 44.45 -9.65
N GLN A 260 8.49 45.06 -8.51
CA GLN A 260 8.76 44.36 -7.25
C GLN A 260 7.57 43.50 -6.81
N ALA A 261 6.36 44.07 -6.84
CA ALA A 261 5.14 43.34 -6.51
C ALA A 261 4.90 42.15 -7.47
N ALA A 262 5.16 42.32 -8.77
CA ALA A 262 5.06 41.24 -9.74
C ALA A 262 6.07 40.11 -9.48
N PHE A 263 7.31 40.44 -9.10
CA PHE A 263 8.30 39.44 -8.68
C PHE A 263 7.80 38.64 -7.47
N ILE A 264 7.42 39.32 -6.39
CA ILE A 264 6.92 38.67 -5.17
C ILE A 264 5.72 37.78 -5.50
N LEU A 265 4.75 38.29 -6.26
CA LEU A 265 3.56 37.55 -6.65
C LEU A 265 3.90 36.28 -7.44
N SER A 266 4.83 36.37 -8.40
CA SER A 266 5.28 35.22 -9.20
C SER A 266 5.83 34.12 -8.32
N TYR A 267 6.74 34.46 -7.41
CA TYR A 267 7.36 33.47 -6.53
C TYR A 267 6.40 32.90 -5.48
N LEU A 268 5.51 33.72 -4.91
CA LEU A 268 4.45 33.23 -4.02
C LEU A 268 3.54 32.22 -4.76
N THR A 269 3.16 32.53 -6.00
CA THR A 269 2.32 31.66 -6.83
C THR A 269 3.00 30.30 -7.09
N VAL A 270 4.31 30.31 -7.38
CA VAL A 270 5.10 29.08 -7.56
C VAL A 270 5.22 28.29 -6.26
N PHE A 271 5.51 28.96 -5.15
CA PHE A 271 5.66 28.33 -3.83
C PHE A 271 4.37 27.62 -3.39
N TYR A 272 3.23 28.31 -3.42
CA TYR A 272 1.96 27.73 -3.00
C TYR A 272 1.48 26.62 -3.96
N LYS A 273 1.77 26.72 -5.27
CA LYS A 273 1.49 25.63 -6.21
C LYS A 273 2.33 24.39 -5.91
N GLY A 274 3.62 24.57 -5.62
CA GLY A 274 4.51 23.49 -5.21
C GLY A 274 4.04 22.81 -3.93
N ARG A 275 3.60 23.58 -2.93
CA ARG A 275 3.05 23.05 -1.66
C ARG A 275 1.74 22.28 -1.88
N ALA A 276 0.82 22.82 -2.67
CA ALA A 276 -0.43 22.14 -3.01
C ALA A 276 -0.17 20.83 -3.76
N GLN A 277 0.77 20.83 -4.71
CA GLN A 277 1.17 19.63 -5.44
C GLN A 277 1.80 18.57 -4.51
N LYS A 278 2.74 18.96 -3.63
CA LYS A 278 3.33 18.04 -2.64
C LYS A 278 2.25 17.40 -1.75
N THR A 279 1.27 18.18 -1.31
CA THR A 279 0.14 17.68 -0.49
C THR A 279 -0.72 16.69 -1.28
N GLN A 280 -1.05 17.02 -2.54
CA GLN A 280 -1.82 16.13 -3.41
C GLN A 280 -1.07 14.82 -3.73
N GLU A 281 0.24 14.90 -3.99
CA GLU A 281 1.10 13.73 -4.22
C GLU A 281 1.20 12.86 -2.97
N HIS A 282 1.26 13.47 -1.79
CA HIS A 282 1.25 12.78 -0.51
C HIS A 282 -0.09 12.06 -0.28
N ASP A 283 -1.21 12.75 -0.44
CA ASP A 283 -2.55 12.18 -0.25
C ASP A 283 -2.88 11.08 -1.26
N SER A 284 -2.46 11.26 -2.52
CA SER A 284 -2.62 10.22 -3.54
C SER A 284 -1.74 9.00 -3.26
N ALA A 285 -0.52 9.20 -2.75
CA ALA A 285 0.33 8.10 -2.30
C ALA A 285 -0.27 7.33 -1.11
N ILE A 286 -0.91 8.01 -0.14
CA ILE A 286 -1.64 7.36 0.96
C ILE A 286 -2.82 6.54 0.43
N ARG A 287 -3.64 7.12 -0.45
CA ARG A 287 -4.76 6.37 -1.06
C ARG A 287 -4.27 5.16 -1.83
N ARG A 288 -3.13 5.27 -2.51
CA ARG A 288 -2.52 4.16 -3.24
C ARG A 288 -1.98 3.09 -2.30
N LEU A 289 -1.32 3.47 -1.20
CA LEU A 289 -0.89 2.56 -0.14
C LEU A 289 -2.08 1.73 0.37
N GLU A 290 -3.18 2.39 0.69
CA GLU A 290 -4.40 1.74 1.14
C GLU A 290 -5.04 0.82 0.09
N GLN A 291 -5.04 1.22 -1.18
CA GLN A 291 -5.51 0.38 -2.28
C GLN A 291 -4.63 -0.88 -2.43
N SER A 292 -3.31 -0.74 -2.34
CA SER A 292 -2.38 -1.87 -2.40
C SER A 292 -2.52 -2.82 -1.21
N LEU A 293 -2.79 -2.31 -0.01
CA LEU A 293 -3.10 -3.15 1.17
C LEU A 293 -4.36 -4.00 0.96
N ARG A 294 -5.33 -3.50 0.18
CA ARG A 294 -6.57 -4.20 -0.18
C ARG A 294 -6.44 -5.06 -1.44
N ALA A 295 -5.30 -5.04 -2.12
CA ALA A 295 -5.08 -5.84 -3.33
C ALA A 295 -4.53 -7.23 -3.00
N SER A 296 -4.78 -8.19 -3.89
CA SER A 296 -4.18 -9.54 -3.83
C SER A 296 -2.65 -9.43 -3.79
N PRO A 297 -1.93 -10.15 -2.90
CA PRO A 297 -2.34 -11.34 -2.14
C PRO A 297 -3.10 -11.09 -0.82
N TYR A 298 -3.53 -9.85 -0.55
CA TYR A 298 -4.32 -9.41 0.63
C TYR A 298 -3.64 -9.52 1.99
N ALA A 299 -2.62 -10.37 2.13
CA ALA A 299 -1.76 -10.46 3.30
C ALA A 299 -0.35 -9.96 2.96
N HIS A 300 0.07 -8.90 3.63
CA HIS A 300 1.32 -8.19 3.34
C HIS A 300 2.20 -8.12 4.57
N THR A 301 3.49 -8.42 4.46
CA THR A 301 4.47 -8.15 5.52
C THR A 301 4.87 -6.67 5.50
N ILE A 302 5.53 -6.20 6.56
CA ILE A 302 6.06 -4.82 6.55
C ILE A 302 7.05 -4.60 5.39
N SER A 303 7.81 -5.64 5.00
CA SER A 303 8.73 -5.56 3.86
C SER A 303 7.97 -5.36 2.55
N ASP A 304 6.83 -6.04 2.38
CA ASP A 304 6.00 -5.91 1.19
C ASP A 304 5.39 -4.51 1.10
N VAL A 305 4.86 -4.00 2.22
CA VAL A 305 4.26 -2.67 2.30
C VAL A 305 5.29 -1.58 1.96
N MET A 306 6.53 -1.71 2.44
CA MET A 306 7.61 -0.79 2.09
C MET A 306 8.04 -0.88 0.61
N GLY A 307 7.75 -2.00 -0.05
CA GLY A 307 8.02 -2.25 -1.47
C GLY A 307 6.89 -1.83 -2.43
N PHE A 308 5.78 -1.28 -1.93
CA PHE A 308 4.66 -0.88 -2.78
C PHE A 308 5.04 0.23 -3.77
N THR A 309 4.43 0.17 -4.95
CA THR A 309 4.65 1.12 -6.03
C THR A 309 3.36 1.80 -6.48
N ASP A 310 3.50 3.00 -7.03
CA ASP A 310 2.47 3.67 -7.82
C ASP A 310 2.14 2.87 -9.10
N SER A 311 1.04 3.22 -9.75
CA SER A 311 0.62 2.86 -11.12
C SER A 311 1.77 2.89 -12.15
N ARG A 312 2.74 3.79 -11.98
CA ARG A 312 3.92 3.94 -12.85
C ARG A 312 5.14 3.09 -12.44
N GLY A 313 5.01 2.24 -11.41
CA GLY A 313 6.10 1.39 -10.91
C GLY A 313 7.12 2.13 -10.04
N VAL A 314 6.82 3.36 -9.62
CA VAL A 314 7.69 4.14 -8.72
C VAL A 314 7.39 3.77 -7.26
N PRO A 315 8.39 3.47 -6.42
CA PRO A 315 8.17 3.16 -5.01
C PRO A 315 7.45 4.29 -4.26
N LEU A 316 6.43 3.95 -3.47
CA LEU A 316 5.71 4.90 -2.64
C LEU A 316 6.61 5.53 -1.57
N SER A 317 7.70 4.86 -1.20
CA SER A 317 8.72 5.35 -0.27
C SER A 317 9.46 6.61 -0.73
N LYS A 318 9.31 7.02 -2.00
CA LYS A 318 9.85 8.31 -2.49
C LYS A 318 9.03 9.50 -2.00
N ASN A 319 7.71 9.33 -1.88
CA ASN A 319 6.78 10.40 -1.51
C ASN A 319 6.36 10.30 -0.05
N LEU A 320 6.39 9.09 0.52
CA LEU A 320 6.06 8.82 1.91
C LEU A 320 7.31 8.37 2.65
N SER A 321 7.65 9.06 3.75
CA SER A 321 8.72 8.61 4.63
C SER A 321 8.32 7.33 5.36
N ARG A 322 9.31 6.56 5.82
CA ARG A 322 9.07 5.34 6.61
C ARG A 322 8.23 5.61 7.85
N ASP A 323 8.51 6.72 8.54
CA ASP A 323 7.78 7.14 9.74
C ASP A 323 6.30 7.42 9.43
N VAL A 324 6.02 8.13 8.33
CA VAL A 324 4.65 8.40 7.86
C VAL A 324 3.90 7.11 7.57
N ILE A 325 4.52 6.16 6.85
CA ILE A 325 3.89 4.85 6.57
C ILE A 325 3.59 4.12 7.89
N THR A 326 4.54 4.05 8.82
CA THR A 326 4.32 3.35 10.10
C THR A 326 3.25 4.01 10.97
N LYS A 327 3.19 5.34 11.00
CA LYS A 327 2.16 6.09 11.70
C LYS A 327 0.79 5.88 11.07
N HIS A 328 0.70 5.84 9.74
CA HIS A 328 -0.53 5.56 9.02
C HIS A 328 -1.00 4.11 9.22
N LEU A 329 -0.10 3.13 9.19
CA LEU A 329 -0.47 1.75 9.53
C LEU A 329 -0.97 1.67 10.98
N ALA A 330 -0.30 2.35 11.91
CA ALA A 330 -0.73 2.39 13.30
C ALA A 330 -2.09 3.08 13.48
N SER A 331 -2.45 4.09 12.68
CA SER A 331 -3.78 4.69 12.72
C SER A 331 -4.84 3.73 12.16
N LEU A 332 -4.55 3.00 11.09
CA LEU A 332 -5.45 1.99 10.52
C LEU A 332 -5.68 0.77 11.44
N LEU A 333 -4.69 0.43 12.28
CA LEU A 333 -4.80 -0.63 13.28
C LEU A 333 -5.65 -0.22 14.49
N ARG A 334 -5.74 1.08 14.81
CA ARG A 334 -6.59 1.57 15.90
C ARG A 334 -8.04 1.58 15.42
N GLY A 335 -8.89 0.77 16.03
CA GLY A 335 -10.34 0.88 15.82
C GLY A 335 -10.97 1.96 16.67
N GLU A 336 -12.17 2.38 16.27
CA GLU A 336 -12.99 3.31 17.05
C GLU A 336 -13.56 2.57 18.28
N SER A 337 -13.38 3.14 19.47
CA SER A 337 -14.10 2.75 20.70
C SER A 337 -14.11 1.24 21.01
N GLY A 338 -12.99 0.55 20.82
CA GLY A 338 -12.84 -0.88 21.14
C GLY A 338 -13.21 -1.86 20.01
N ALA A 339 -13.63 -1.36 18.85
CA ALA A 339 -13.80 -2.18 17.64
C ALA A 339 -12.44 -2.53 16.99
N LEU A 340 -12.42 -3.52 16.10
CA LEU A 340 -11.27 -3.80 15.24
C LEU A 340 -11.00 -2.64 14.28
N GLY A 341 -9.73 -2.28 14.10
CA GLY A 341 -9.30 -1.31 13.09
C GLY A 341 -9.62 -1.76 11.66
N ALA A 342 -9.47 -0.84 10.70
CA ALA A 342 -9.60 -1.17 9.28
C ALA A 342 -8.53 -2.15 8.80
N LEU A 343 -7.39 -2.16 9.49
CA LEU A 343 -6.30 -3.11 9.29
C LEU A 343 -6.19 -4.02 10.52
N VAL A 344 -5.83 -5.28 10.29
CA VAL A 344 -5.58 -6.28 11.33
C VAL A 344 -4.16 -6.79 11.20
N ARG A 345 -3.44 -6.84 12.32
CA ARG A 345 -2.10 -7.42 12.39
C ARG A 345 -2.19 -8.84 12.95
N VAL A 346 -1.69 -9.81 12.20
CA VAL A 346 -1.69 -11.22 12.57
C VAL A 346 -0.24 -11.69 12.72
N ASN A 347 0.07 -12.26 13.88
CA ASN A 347 1.37 -12.83 14.16
C ASN A 347 1.31 -14.34 13.93
N THR A 348 2.27 -14.85 13.17
CA THR A 348 2.38 -16.28 12.91
C THR A 348 3.20 -16.99 13.99
N THR A 349 3.14 -18.32 14.01
CA THR A 349 3.98 -19.18 14.86
C THR A 349 5.48 -19.01 14.65
N LYS A 350 5.89 -18.42 13.51
CA LYS A 350 7.29 -18.13 13.15
C LYS A 350 7.71 -16.68 13.42
N ASP A 351 6.96 -15.96 14.25
CA ASP A 351 7.18 -14.53 14.57
C ASP A 351 7.15 -13.59 13.36
N GLN A 352 6.57 -14.04 12.23
CA GLN A 352 6.31 -13.17 11.08
C GLN A 352 4.98 -12.44 11.27
N GLN A 353 4.98 -11.14 10.97
CA GLN A 353 3.82 -10.26 11.10
C GLN A 353 3.23 -9.95 9.73
N TYR A 354 1.92 -10.19 9.60
CA TYR A 354 1.14 -9.87 8.41
C TYR A 354 0.11 -8.79 8.71
N TYR A 355 -0.10 -7.92 7.75
CA TYR A 355 -1.11 -6.88 7.74
C TYR A 355 -2.18 -7.25 6.72
N LEU A 356 -3.43 -7.33 7.18
CA LEU A 356 -4.58 -7.68 6.36
C LEU A 356 -5.68 -6.63 6.54
N ALA A 357 -6.30 -6.22 5.45
CA ALA A 357 -7.52 -5.42 5.54
C ALA A 357 -8.64 -6.26 6.17
N ARG A 358 -9.35 -5.72 7.15
CA ARG A 358 -10.37 -6.43 7.95
C ARG A 358 -11.41 -7.11 7.07
N GLU A 359 -11.85 -6.43 6.01
CA GLU A 359 -12.82 -6.94 5.04
C GLU A 359 -12.34 -8.18 4.26
N ASN A 360 -11.04 -8.33 4.06
CA ASN A 360 -10.45 -9.42 3.27
C ASN A 360 -10.01 -10.61 4.13
N LEU A 361 -10.01 -10.47 5.46
CA LEU A 361 -9.47 -11.47 6.37
C LEU A 361 -10.14 -12.83 6.21
N ILE A 362 -11.48 -12.85 6.23
CA ILE A 362 -12.27 -14.08 6.11
C ILE A 362 -12.04 -14.74 4.75
N ARG A 363 -11.94 -13.94 3.69
CA ARG A 363 -11.63 -14.46 2.35
C ARG A 363 -10.28 -15.16 2.34
N VAL A 364 -9.23 -14.53 2.87
CA VAL A 364 -7.89 -15.13 2.96
C VAL A 364 -7.91 -16.41 3.80
N ALA A 365 -8.65 -16.42 4.91
CA ALA A 365 -8.79 -17.61 5.74
C ALA A 365 -9.48 -18.77 4.99
N VAL A 366 -10.63 -18.52 4.35
CA VAL A 366 -11.41 -19.54 3.64
C VAL A 366 -10.66 -20.07 2.41
N ASP A 367 -10.13 -19.19 1.57
CA ASP A 367 -9.35 -19.57 0.38
C ASP A 367 -8.08 -20.35 0.80
N GLY A 368 -7.46 -19.93 1.90
CA GLY A 368 -6.30 -20.57 2.49
C GLY A 368 -6.60 -21.96 3.06
N VAL A 369 -7.72 -22.14 3.76
CA VAL A 369 -8.19 -23.43 4.27
C VAL A 369 -8.40 -24.42 3.12
N PHE A 370 -9.07 -23.98 2.04
CA PHE A 370 -9.30 -24.84 0.88
C PHE A 370 -7.98 -25.30 0.25
N THR A 371 -7.04 -24.36 0.04
CA THR A 371 -5.73 -24.64 -0.55
C THR A 371 -4.91 -25.58 0.35
N ALA A 372 -4.83 -25.28 1.65
CA ALA A 372 -4.12 -26.09 2.62
C ALA A 372 -4.71 -27.50 2.71
N GLY A 373 -6.04 -27.65 2.72
CA GLY A 373 -6.70 -28.96 2.79
C GLY A 373 -6.34 -29.86 1.60
N LEU A 374 -6.31 -29.30 0.39
CA LEU A 374 -5.90 -30.05 -0.81
C LEU A 374 -4.43 -30.49 -0.75
N GLU A 375 -3.54 -29.59 -0.35
CA GLU A 375 -2.11 -29.89 -0.26
C GLU A 375 -1.80 -30.89 0.86
N LEU A 376 -2.41 -30.74 2.04
CA LEU A 376 -2.23 -31.67 3.16
C LEU A 376 -2.80 -33.05 2.85
N ARG A 377 -3.96 -33.15 2.19
CA ARG A 377 -4.52 -34.44 1.75
C ARG A 377 -3.51 -35.19 0.88
N LYS A 378 -2.96 -34.50 -0.13
CA LYS A 378 -1.94 -35.08 -1.01
C LYS A 378 -0.69 -35.49 -0.22
N HIS A 379 -0.20 -34.61 0.64
CA HIS A 379 0.96 -34.87 1.49
C HIS A 379 0.78 -36.14 2.33
N TYR A 380 -0.35 -36.30 3.01
CA TYR A 380 -0.63 -37.48 3.85
C TYR A 380 -0.78 -38.75 3.01
N ILE A 381 -1.46 -38.70 1.86
CA ILE A 381 -1.59 -39.87 0.97
C ILE A 381 -0.20 -40.33 0.50
N ASP A 382 0.63 -39.41 0.02
CA ASP A 382 1.97 -39.71 -0.48
C ASP A 382 2.85 -40.25 0.65
N GLN A 383 2.89 -39.56 1.79
CA GLN A 383 3.69 -39.93 2.95
C GLN A 383 3.28 -41.31 3.50
N TRP A 384 1.97 -41.54 3.69
CA TRP A 384 1.47 -42.80 4.22
C TRP A 384 1.64 -43.96 3.26
N SER A 385 1.47 -43.73 1.95
CA SER A 385 1.76 -44.76 0.95
C SER A 385 3.24 -45.18 0.98
N ASN A 386 4.17 -44.25 1.18
CA ASN A 386 5.59 -44.54 1.32
C ASN A 386 5.88 -45.34 2.60
N PHE A 387 5.33 -44.94 3.75
CA PHE A 387 5.46 -45.71 4.99
C PHE A 387 4.91 -47.13 4.85
N MET A 388 3.76 -47.31 4.17
CA MET A 388 3.20 -48.63 3.91
C MET A 388 4.08 -49.47 2.97
N ARG A 389 4.74 -48.88 1.97
CA ARG A 389 5.73 -49.59 1.12
C ARG A 389 6.92 -50.11 1.92
N GLU A 390 7.26 -49.43 3.01
CA GLU A 390 8.33 -49.79 3.95
C GLU A 390 7.86 -50.67 5.12
N ASP A 391 6.62 -51.18 5.12
CA ASP A 391 5.99 -51.92 6.22
C ASP A 391 5.94 -51.12 7.56
N LYS A 392 6.03 -49.78 7.52
CA LYS A 392 5.96 -48.89 8.69
C LYS A 392 4.54 -48.37 8.91
N LYS A 393 4.12 -48.31 10.19
CA LYS A 393 2.87 -47.66 10.62
C LYS A 393 3.16 -46.58 11.65
N VAL A 394 2.64 -45.37 11.41
CA VAL A 394 2.83 -44.21 12.28
C VAL A 394 1.59 -44.05 13.18
N LYS A 395 1.77 -43.51 14.40
CA LYS A 395 0.68 -43.28 15.36
C LYS A 395 -0.50 -42.48 14.77
N ALA A 396 -0.20 -41.50 13.92
CA ALA A 396 -1.20 -40.69 13.20
C ALA A 396 -2.09 -41.48 12.23
N MET A 397 -1.71 -42.70 11.82
CA MET A 397 -2.57 -43.57 11.01
C MET A 397 -3.63 -44.30 11.83
N VAL A 398 -3.38 -44.47 13.14
CA VAL A 398 -4.16 -45.35 14.01
C VAL A 398 -5.03 -44.58 15.00
N SER A 399 -4.54 -43.44 15.50
CA SER A 399 -5.22 -42.64 16.51
C SER A 399 -5.64 -41.28 15.95
N ASP A 400 -6.90 -40.90 16.15
CA ASP A 400 -7.44 -39.60 15.76
C ASP A 400 -6.75 -38.45 16.50
N GLU A 401 -6.44 -38.62 17.78
CA GLU A 401 -5.74 -37.59 18.57
C GLU A 401 -4.29 -37.36 18.05
N ALA A 402 -3.60 -38.45 17.72
CA ALA A 402 -2.26 -38.36 17.12
C ALA A 402 -2.31 -37.74 15.71
N PHE A 403 -3.38 -37.98 14.97
CA PHE A 403 -3.62 -37.37 13.67
C PHE A 403 -3.88 -35.87 13.78
N ALA A 404 -4.78 -35.44 14.67
CA ALA A 404 -5.07 -34.03 14.92
C ALA A 404 -3.81 -33.23 15.33
N LYS A 405 -2.98 -33.80 16.20
CA LYS A 405 -1.67 -33.23 16.59
C LYS A 405 -0.72 -33.11 15.39
N SER A 406 -0.67 -34.14 14.54
CA SER A 406 0.14 -34.12 13.31
C SER A 406 -0.34 -33.06 12.32
N VAL A 407 -1.65 -32.93 12.11
CA VAL A 407 -2.24 -31.92 11.22
C VAL A 407 -1.87 -30.52 11.68
N ASN A 408 -2.00 -30.23 12.99
CA ASN A 408 -1.62 -28.94 13.54
C ASN A 408 -0.12 -28.63 13.39
N ALA A 409 0.76 -29.62 13.61
CA ALA A 409 2.20 -29.44 13.41
C ALA A 409 2.56 -29.12 11.95
N VAL A 410 1.99 -29.88 11.00
CA VAL A 410 2.21 -29.68 9.56
C VAL A 410 1.62 -28.34 9.09
N MET A 411 0.48 -27.92 9.65
CA MET A 411 -0.11 -26.60 9.40
C MET A 411 0.78 -25.47 9.92
N ALA A 412 1.31 -25.59 11.14
CA ALA A 412 2.21 -24.58 11.71
C ALA A 412 3.51 -24.44 10.92
N GLU A 413 3.97 -25.52 10.29
CA GLU A 413 5.18 -25.52 9.47
C GLU A 413 4.93 -24.93 8.07
N ASN A 414 3.88 -25.39 7.36
CA ASN A 414 3.65 -25.09 5.95
C ASN A 414 2.68 -23.92 5.70
N PHE A 415 1.70 -23.73 6.59
CA PHE A 415 0.65 -22.70 6.46
C PHE A 415 0.49 -21.87 7.74
N PRO A 416 1.58 -21.25 8.25
CA PRO A 416 1.57 -20.58 9.55
C PRO A 416 0.63 -19.38 9.61
N LEU A 417 0.41 -18.67 8.49
CA LEU A 417 -0.57 -17.58 8.40
C LEU A 417 -2.00 -18.11 8.48
N ILE A 418 -2.34 -19.17 7.75
CA ILE A 418 -3.70 -19.72 7.74
C ILE A 418 -4.05 -20.24 9.14
N LEU A 419 -3.12 -20.92 9.80
CA LEU A 419 -3.31 -21.37 11.17
C LEU A 419 -3.56 -20.19 12.13
N ALA A 420 -2.83 -19.09 11.99
CA ALA A 420 -3.03 -17.88 12.79
C ALA A 420 -4.34 -17.13 12.50
N LEU A 421 -4.89 -17.28 11.28
CA LEU A 421 -6.19 -16.73 10.90
C LEU A 421 -7.37 -17.57 11.41
N LEU A 422 -7.15 -18.84 11.75
CA LEU A 422 -8.14 -19.74 12.35
C LEU A 422 -8.28 -19.49 13.86
N ASP A 423 -8.47 -18.22 14.24
CA ASP A 423 -8.81 -17.83 15.61
C ASP A 423 -10.31 -17.49 15.70
N GLU A 424 -10.99 -18.08 16.69
CA GLU A 424 -12.44 -17.94 16.84
C GLU A 424 -12.86 -16.48 17.07
N GLY A 425 -12.14 -15.75 17.94
CA GLY A 425 -12.44 -14.36 18.26
C GLY A 425 -12.22 -13.42 17.07
N LEU A 426 -11.11 -13.61 16.37
CA LEU A 426 -10.74 -12.85 15.18
C LEU A 426 -11.77 -13.02 14.04
N LEU A 427 -12.16 -14.26 13.73
CA LEU A 427 -13.09 -14.56 12.65
C LEU A 427 -14.48 -14.00 12.94
N LEU A 428 -14.99 -14.18 14.16
CA LEU A 428 -16.28 -13.65 14.57
C LEU A 428 -16.32 -12.12 14.50
N ALA A 429 -15.29 -11.46 15.05
CA ALA A 429 -15.22 -10.01 15.09
C ALA A 429 -15.02 -9.38 13.68
N CYS A 430 -14.41 -10.11 12.74
CA CYS A 430 -14.33 -9.64 11.34
C CYS A 430 -15.63 -9.86 10.56
N SER A 431 -16.43 -10.88 10.93
CA SER A 431 -17.63 -11.26 10.19
C SER A 431 -18.73 -10.19 10.17
N GLU A 432 -18.80 -9.35 11.20
CA GLU A 432 -19.73 -8.22 11.26
C GLU A 432 -19.49 -7.17 10.17
N HIS A 433 -18.26 -7.12 9.63
CA HIS A 433 -17.81 -6.11 8.69
C HIS A 433 -17.46 -6.65 7.30
N THR A 434 -17.50 -7.97 7.11
CA THR A 434 -17.22 -8.62 5.82
C THR A 434 -18.50 -8.72 4.98
N GLN A 435 -18.41 -8.30 3.71
CA GLN A 435 -19.48 -8.53 2.75
C GLN A 435 -19.37 -9.95 2.19
N PHE A 436 -20.36 -10.79 2.53
CA PHE A 436 -20.42 -12.14 2.03
C PHE A 436 -21.20 -12.23 0.71
N ASN A 437 -20.67 -12.99 -0.25
CA ASN A 437 -21.52 -13.61 -1.27
C ASN A 437 -22.06 -14.95 -0.73
N ALA A 438 -23.11 -15.50 -1.36
CA ALA A 438 -23.78 -16.70 -0.86
C ALA A 438 -22.84 -17.91 -0.69
N ALA A 439 -21.87 -18.07 -1.59
CA ALA A 439 -20.90 -19.17 -1.53
C ALA A 439 -19.88 -19.00 -0.39
N MET A 440 -19.36 -17.79 -0.21
CA MET A 440 -18.42 -17.45 0.86
C MET A 440 -19.08 -17.53 2.23
N GLN A 441 -20.36 -17.17 2.33
CA GLN A 441 -21.11 -17.31 3.57
C GLN A 441 -21.27 -18.78 3.97
N GLU A 442 -21.56 -19.66 3.00
CA GLU A 442 -21.64 -21.10 3.23
C GLU A 442 -20.29 -21.67 3.69
N GLN A 443 -19.20 -21.28 3.04
CA GLN A 443 -17.85 -21.71 3.39
C GLN A 443 -17.40 -21.19 4.76
N TYR A 444 -17.71 -19.93 5.09
CA TYR A 444 -17.45 -19.34 6.40
C TYR A 444 -18.23 -20.08 7.49
N ASN A 445 -19.54 -20.28 7.30
CA ASN A 445 -20.37 -21.02 8.25
C ASN A 445 -19.90 -22.47 8.43
N ALA A 446 -19.32 -23.08 7.39
CA ALA A 446 -18.78 -24.44 7.46
C ALA A 446 -17.56 -24.57 8.39
N LEU A 447 -16.88 -23.47 8.74
CA LEU A 447 -15.79 -23.46 9.71
C LEU A 447 -16.28 -23.71 11.15
N PHE A 448 -17.54 -23.40 11.44
CA PHE A 448 -18.11 -23.46 12.79
C PHE A 448 -19.02 -24.68 12.98
N LEU A 449 -19.16 -25.10 14.24
CA LEU A 449 -20.10 -26.14 14.65
C LEU A 449 -21.54 -25.58 14.67
N PRO A 450 -22.51 -26.21 13.97
CA PRO A 450 -23.86 -25.65 13.77
C PRO A 450 -24.67 -25.36 15.04
N LYS A 451 -24.34 -26.01 16.17
CA LYS A 451 -25.11 -25.94 17.41
C LYS A 451 -24.47 -25.07 18.49
N THR A 452 -23.15 -24.97 18.48
CA THR A 452 -22.37 -24.29 19.54
C THR A 452 -21.78 -22.97 19.07
N GLY A 453 -21.68 -22.74 17.75
CA GLY A 453 -21.01 -21.57 17.19
C GLY A 453 -19.49 -21.58 17.40
N LYS A 454 -18.93 -22.66 17.98
CA LYS A 454 -17.49 -22.81 18.20
C LYS A 454 -16.78 -23.21 16.92
N LEU A 455 -15.54 -22.78 16.77
CA LEU A 455 -14.69 -23.17 15.65
C LEU A 455 -14.44 -24.69 15.69
N LYS A 456 -14.51 -25.35 14.52
CA LYS A 456 -14.20 -26.79 14.39
C LYS A 456 -12.71 -27.05 14.62
N SER A 457 -12.36 -28.32 14.83
CA SER A 457 -10.96 -28.73 14.89
C SER A 457 -10.27 -28.55 13.53
N THR A 458 -8.95 -28.35 13.52
CA THR A 458 -8.18 -28.05 12.31
C THR A 458 -8.33 -29.14 11.23
N GLU A 459 -8.34 -30.42 11.62
CA GLU A 459 -8.56 -31.55 10.73
C GLU A 459 -9.97 -31.56 10.10
N GLU A 460 -11.00 -31.18 10.87
CA GLU A 460 -12.37 -31.08 10.39
C GLU A 460 -12.55 -29.87 9.46
N ILE A 461 -11.93 -28.73 9.78
CA ILE A 461 -11.93 -27.52 8.93
C ILE A 461 -11.33 -27.82 7.56
N LEU A 462 -10.19 -28.52 7.55
CA LEU A 462 -9.49 -28.90 6.32
C LEU A 462 -10.16 -30.07 5.57
N SER A 463 -11.28 -30.61 6.11
CA SER A 463 -11.97 -31.79 5.56
C SER A 463 -11.04 -32.99 5.39
N LEU A 464 -10.19 -33.25 6.39
CA LEU A 464 -9.25 -34.36 6.43
C LEU A 464 -9.76 -35.45 7.36
N ASN A 465 -10.22 -36.57 6.79
CA ASN A 465 -10.62 -37.75 7.56
C ASN A 465 -9.49 -38.79 7.53
N ARG A 466 -9.00 -39.20 8.71
CA ARG A 466 -7.92 -40.18 8.86
C ARG A 466 -8.20 -41.50 8.15
N GLU A 467 -9.41 -42.04 8.27
CA GLU A 467 -9.78 -43.32 7.67
C GLU A 467 -9.84 -43.25 6.15
N GLU A 468 -10.40 -42.16 5.61
CA GLU A 468 -10.41 -41.90 4.17
C GLU A 468 -8.98 -41.80 3.62
N LEU A 469 -8.14 -40.98 4.25
CA LEU A 469 -6.73 -40.81 3.84
C LEU A 469 -5.94 -42.10 3.90
N TYR A 470 -6.19 -42.94 4.91
CA TYR A 470 -5.55 -44.25 5.05
C TYR A 470 -5.96 -45.20 3.92
N ASN A 471 -7.26 -45.22 3.59
CA ASN A 471 -7.78 -46.02 2.49
C ASN A 471 -7.27 -45.52 1.12
N ASP A 472 -7.25 -44.20 0.91
CA ASP A 472 -6.72 -43.58 -0.30
C ASP A 472 -5.23 -43.90 -0.47
N ALA A 473 -4.43 -43.79 0.60
CA ALA A 473 -3.02 -44.18 0.58
C ALA A 473 -2.82 -45.66 0.22
N ARG A 474 -3.70 -46.54 0.70
CA ARG A 474 -3.68 -47.97 0.38
C ARG A 474 -4.06 -48.24 -1.08
N LEU A 475 -4.97 -47.45 -1.66
CA LEU A 475 -5.36 -47.57 -3.08
C LEU A 475 -4.24 -47.18 -4.05
N VAL A 476 -3.30 -46.34 -3.61
CA VAL A 476 -2.10 -45.96 -4.38
C VAL A 476 -1.04 -47.08 -4.40
N LEU A 477 -1.14 -48.07 -3.51
CA LEU A 477 -0.21 -49.20 -3.48
C LEU A 477 -0.49 -50.19 -4.61
N PRO A 478 0.55 -50.86 -5.15
CA PRO A 478 0.37 -51.97 -6.07
C PRO A 478 -0.55 -53.05 -5.48
N PHE A 479 -1.44 -53.61 -6.30
CA PHE A 479 -2.49 -54.55 -5.86
C PHE A 479 -1.96 -55.77 -5.08
N TRP A 480 -0.70 -56.18 -5.31
CA TRP A 480 -0.05 -57.30 -4.62
C TRP A 480 0.29 -57.01 -3.15
N MET A 481 0.36 -55.75 -2.71
CA MET A 481 0.57 -55.36 -1.30
C MET A 481 -0.74 -55.26 -0.50
N VAL A 482 -1.88 -55.14 -1.18
CA VAL A 482 -3.17 -54.78 -0.60
C VAL A 482 -4.04 -56.01 -0.28
N THR A 483 -3.81 -57.14 -0.95
CA THR A 483 -4.61 -58.37 -0.84
C THR A 483 -4.09 -59.31 0.26
N PRO A 484 -4.92 -59.72 1.25
CA PRO A 484 -4.51 -60.69 2.26
C PRO A 484 -4.09 -62.01 1.59
N GLY A 485 -2.87 -62.49 1.88
CA GLY A 485 -2.33 -63.76 1.38
C GLY A 485 -1.30 -63.67 0.25
N LEU A 486 -1.23 -62.56 -0.50
CA LEU A 486 -0.25 -62.38 -1.60
C LEU A 486 1.11 -61.86 -1.13
N ASN A 487 1.18 -61.14 0.00
CA ASN A 487 2.44 -60.68 0.61
C ASN A 487 3.38 -61.85 0.98
N SER A 488 2.83 -63.00 1.37
CA SER A 488 3.59 -64.22 1.66
C SER A 488 4.20 -64.83 0.40
N VAL A 489 3.47 -64.78 -0.72
CA VAL A 489 3.88 -65.34 -2.02
C VAL A 489 4.97 -64.48 -2.66
N VAL A 490 4.89 -63.15 -2.56
CA VAL A 490 5.94 -62.24 -3.06
C VAL A 490 7.20 -62.30 -2.18
N ARG A 491 7.09 -62.42 -0.84
CA ARG A 491 8.25 -62.68 0.03
C ARG A 491 8.91 -64.03 -0.25
N PHE A 492 8.11 -65.05 -0.56
CA PHE A 492 8.58 -66.38 -0.96
C PHE A 492 9.28 -66.34 -2.32
N LEU A 493 8.72 -65.63 -3.32
CA LEU A 493 9.32 -65.46 -4.65
C LEU A 493 10.58 -64.58 -4.62
N ARG A 494 10.64 -63.50 -3.82
CA ARG A 494 11.88 -62.72 -3.62
C ARG A 494 12.98 -63.56 -2.94
N ARG A 495 12.63 -64.47 -2.02
CA ARG A 495 13.57 -65.44 -1.44
C ARG A 495 14.02 -66.54 -2.40
N LEU A 496 13.22 -66.87 -3.40
CA LEU A 496 13.52 -67.93 -4.39
C LEU A 496 14.22 -67.41 -5.65
N PHE A 497 14.05 -66.13 -6.02
CA PHE A 497 14.54 -65.58 -7.29
C PHE A 497 15.51 -64.38 -7.14
N LEU A 498 15.69 -63.80 -5.96
CA LEU A 498 16.86 -62.94 -5.65
C LEU A 498 17.78 -63.67 -4.67
N ALA A 499 18.57 -64.60 -5.20
CA ALA A 499 19.77 -65.05 -4.53
C ALA A 499 20.87 -64.01 -4.80
N GLU A 500 21.01 -63.02 -3.91
CA GLU A 500 22.27 -62.30 -3.78
C GLU A 500 23.08 -62.87 -2.60
N PRO A 501 24.40 -62.99 -2.74
CA PRO A 501 25.23 -63.77 -1.84
C PRO A 501 25.32 -63.12 -0.47
N ARG A 502 25.04 -63.95 0.52
CA ARG A 502 25.14 -63.72 1.95
C ARG A 502 26.58 -63.34 2.32
N ASN A 503 26.87 -62.05 2.45
CA ASN A 503 28.14 -61.61 3.00
C ASN A 503 28.10 -61.77 4.54
N ARG A 504 29.12 -62.44 5.04
CA ARG A 504 29.25 -62.92 6.43
C ARG A 504 29.38 -61.73 7.39
N SER A 505 28.60 -61.73 8.46
CA SER A 505 28.95 -60.99 9.68
C SER A 505 29.99 -61.81 10.47
N PRO A 506 31.00 -61.17 11.09
CA PRO A 506 31.65 -61.75 12.25
C PRO A 506 30.86 -61.39 13.52
N ARG A 507 30.72 -62.38 14.40
CA ARG A 507 30.13 -62.27 15.73
C ARG A 507 31.11 -61.62 16.71
N GLY A 508 30.56 -60.87 17.67
CA GLY A 508 31.16 -60.49 18.96
C GLY A 508 30.98 -59.00 19.22
N SER A 509 30.56 -58.49 20.38
CA SER A 509 30.06 -59.04 21.65
C SER A 509 29.58 -57.86 22.50
N SER A 510 28.66 -58.12 23.43
CA SER A 510 28.46 -57.38 24.69
C SER A 510 27.61 -56.09 24.74
N ALA A 511 26.64 -56.15 25.68
CA ALA A 511 26.17 -55.12 26.62
C ALA A 511 24.89 -54.29 26.31
N ARG A 512 23.91 -54.56 27.18
CA ARG A 512 23.07 -53.65 28.02
C ARG A 512 22.14 -52.61 27.38
N THR A 513 20.86 -52.82 27.71
CA THR A 513 19.83 -51.94 28.26
C THR A 513 19.97 -50.41 28.19
N GLU A 514 18.80 -49.82 27.91
CA GLU A 514 18.25 -48.51 28.33
C GLU A 514 18.29 -47.31 27.36
N GLU A 515 17.07 -46.78 27.21
CA GLU A 515 16.56 -45.46 26.81
C GLU A 515 17.55 -44.34 26.44
N SER A 516 17.27 -43.64 25.33
CA SER A 516 16.96 -42.20 25.38
C SER A 516 16.54 -41.62 24.02
N SER A 517 15.74 -40.59 24.15
CA SER A 517 15.26 -39.57 23.23
C SER A 517 16.29 -38.83 22.37
N ASP A 518 15.73 -38.23 21.31
CA ASP A 518 16.08 -36.97 20.66
C ASP A 518 17.39 -36.82 19.87
N GLU A 519 17.18 -36.32 18.64
CA GLU A 519 17.69 -35.04 18.13
C GLU A 519 18.53 -35.05 16.83
N LEU A 520 18.28 -33.97 16.07
CA LEU A 520 18.92 -33.39 14.87
C LEU A 520 18.66 -34.06 13.50
N ALA A 521 17.98 -33.40 12.55
CA ALA A 521 18.19 -32.11 11.89
C ALA A 521 19.02 -32.21 10.59
N THR A 522 18.40 -31.66 9.54
CA THR A 522 18.99 -30.97 8.37
C THR A 522 19.95 -31.71 7.43
N ALA A 523 19.47 -31.90 6.20
CA ALA A 523 20.29 -31.69 5.00
C ALA A 523 19.41 -31.17 3.85
N ASN A 524 19.64 -29.90 3.49
CA ASN A 524 19.06 -29.19 2.36
C ASN A 524 19.53 -29.75 1.01
N GLY A 525 18.67 -29.61 -0.01
CA GLY A 525 19.06 -29.83 -1.40
C GLY A 525 17.94 -29.53 -2.42
N ILE A 526 17.39 -28.32 -2.43
CA ILE A 526 16.55 -27.86 -3.55
C ILE A 526 17.38 -26.90 -4.40
N SER A 527 17.72 -27.35 -5.61
CA SER A 527 18.33 -26.52 -6.65
C SER A 527 17.25 -26.01 -7.61
N ASN A 528 17.37 -24.72 -7.90
CA ASN A 528 16.48 -23.87 -8.70
C ASN A 528 16.25 -24.35 -10.14
N ARG A 529 15.04 -24.11 -10.67
CA ARG A 529 14.89 -23.75 -12.10
C ARG A 529 13.64 -22.89 -12.41
N THR A 530 13.86 -21.58 -12.36
CA THR A 530 13.47 -20.54 -13.32
C THR A 530 12.19 -20.71 -14.16
N THR A 531 11.19 -19.90 -13.83
CA THR A 531 10.05 -19.53 -14.69
C THR A 531 10.41 -18.39 -15.64
N LYS A 532 10.07 -18.52 -16.93
CA LYS A 532 10.08 -17.43 -17.92
C LYS A 532 8.66 -17.13 -18.40
N LYS A 533 8.29 -15.85 -18.24
CA LYS A 533 7.10 -15.07 -18.67
C LYS A 533 6.57 -15.33 -20.08
N MET A 534 5.26 -15.17 -20.27
CA MET A 534 4.56 -14.18 -21.16
C MET A 534 3.03 -14.44 -21.13
N VAL A 535 2.17 -13.52 -20.66
CA VAL A 535 1.55 -12.34 -21.31
C VAL A 535 0.40 -12.68 -22.27
N VAL A 536 -0.75 -12.00 -22.08
CA VAL A 536 -1.82 -11.50 -23.00
C VAL A 536 -3.10 -11.44 -22.15
N ASP A 537 -3.60 -10.29 -21.70
CA ASP A 537 -4.23 -9.12 -22.36
C ASP A 537 -5.71 -9.34 -22.76
N ASP A 538 -6.50 -8.33 -22.43
CA ASP A 538 -7.97 -8.23 -22.30
C ASP A 538 -8.74 -8.23 -23.63
N THR A 539 -10.04 -8.58 -23.57
CA THR A 539 -11.14 -7.73 -24.09
C THR A 539 -12.54 -8.32 -23.79
N ASP A 540 -13.35 -7.49 -23.11
CA ASP A 540 -14.81 -7.21 -23.20
C ASP A 540 -15.69 -8.06 -24.16
N ASP A 541 -16.99 -8.33 -23.92
CA ASP A 541 -18.02 -7.42 -23.41
C ASP A 541 -19.35 -8.18 -23.10
N SER A 542 -20.18 -7.56 -22.26
CA SER A 542 -21.65 -7.53 -22.31
C SER A 542 -22.52 -8.69 -21.78
N GLN A 543 -23.12 -8.38 -20.62
CA GLN A 543 -24.36 -8.87 -20.00
C GLN A 543 -25.62 -8.51 -20.85
N PRO A 544 -26.84 -9.07 -20.62
CA PRO A 544 -27.57 -8.87 -19.36
C PRO A 544 -28.39 -10.04 -18.81
N ALA A 545 -28.67 -9.87 -17.52
CA ALA A 545 -29.45 -10.70 -16.63
C ALA A 545 -30.91 -10.91 -17.07
N ARG A 546 -31.47 -12.06 -16.70
CA ARG A 546 -32.87 -12.21 -16.25
C ARG A 546 -33.00 -13.38 -15.28
N SER A 547 -33.91 -13.17 -14.35
CA SER A 547 -34.27 -13.97 -13.17
C SER A 547 -34.63 -15.42 -13.48
N ASP A 548 -34.46 -16.32 -12.49
CA ASP A 548 -35.59 -17.05 -11.88
C ASP A 548 -35.10 -18.17 -10.97
N LYS A 549 -35.34 -17.99 -9.66
CA LYS A 549 -35.40 -19.06 -8.67
C LYS A 549 -36.71 -19.83 -8.90
N ALA A 550 -36.71 -20.87 -9.73
CA ALA A 550 -37.69 -21.97 -9.71
C ALA A 550 -37.38 -23.02 -10.79
N ASN A 551 -36.45 -23.96 -10.54
CA ASN A 551 -36.45 -25.33 -11.12
C ASN A 551 -35.09 -26.03 -10.90
N SER A 552 -34.89 -26.69 -9.77
CA SER A 552 -33.78 -27.65 -9.63
C SER A 552 -34.10 -29.03 -10.24
N GLY A 553 -35.39 -29.34 -10.46
CA GLY A 553 -35.81 -30.63 -11.02
C GLY A 553 -35.81 -30.72 -12.57
N SER A 554 -36.09 -29.63 -13.29
CA SER A 554 -36.15 -29.66 -14.76
C SER A 554 -34.78 -29.49 -15.43
N ARG A 555 -33.83 -28.81 -14.77
CA ARG A 555 -32.47 -28.56 -15.26
C ARG A 555 -31.63 -29.83 -15.40
N SER A 556 -31.81 -30.81 -14.50
CA SER A 556 -31.09 -32.10 -14.55
C SER A 556 -31.47 -32.96 -15.76
N LYS A 557 -32.75 -32.96 -16.16
CA LYS A 557 -33.20 -33.69 -17.37
C LYS A 557 -32.75 -32.98 -18.66
N ALA A 558 -32.81 -31.65 -18.71
CA ALA A 558 -32.32 -30.88 -19.84
C ALA A 558 -30.80 -31.07 -20.06
N GLN A 559 -30.03 -31.03 -18.98
CA GLN A 559 -28.57 -31.23 -19.02
C GLN A 559 -28.16 -32.66 -19.41
N SER A 560 -28.93 -33.68 -19.01
CA SER A 560 -28.72 -35.08 -19.47
C SER A 560 -29.02 -35.23 -20.98
N LEU A 561 -30.05 -34.55 -21.48
CA LEU A 561 -30.38 -34.56 -22.91
C LEU A 561 -29.34 -33.83 -23.77
N GLU A 562 -28.80 -32.70 -23.30
CA GLU A 562 -27.70 -31.99 -23.97
C GLU A 562 -26.40 -32.79 -23.98
N PHE A 563 -26.08 -33.44 -22.85
CA PHE A 563 -24.95 -34.36 -22.74
C PHE A 563 -25.07 -35.50 -23.77
N GLN A 564 -26.25 -36.13 -23.88
CA GLN A 564 -26.49 -37.19 -24.86
C GLN A 564 -26.39 -36.70 -26.31
N LYS A 565 -26.84 -35.49 -26.62
CA LYS A 565 -26.70 -34.91 -27.96
C LYS A 565 -25.23 -34.67 -28.32
N ALA A 566 -24.44 -34.14 -27.39
CA ALA A 566 -23.01 -33.92 -27.58
C ALA A 566 -22.25 -35.24 -27.79
N ILE A 567 -22.54 -36.28 -27.00
CA ILE A 567 -21.92 -37.61 -27.19
C ILE A 567 -22.30 -38.22 -28.55
N LYS A 568 -23.56 -38.11 -28.99
CA LYS A 568 -23.97 -38.59 -30.33
C LYS A 568 -23.30 -37.83 -31.47
N GLN A 569 -22.98 -36.55 -31.29
CA GLN A 569 -22.24 -35.77 -32.28
C GLN A 569 -20.77 -36.24 -32.35
N LEU A 570 -20.14 -36.52 -31.21
CA LEU A 570 -18.80 -37.08 -31.15
C LEU A 570 -18.76 -38.51 -31.71
N GLU A 571 -19.77 -39.35 -31.44
CA GLU A 571 -19.88 -40.67 -32.07
C GLU A 571 -19.88 -40.57 -33.60
N ARG A 572 -20.59 -39.60 -34.19
CA ARG A 572 -20.59 -39.35 -35.64
C ARG A 572 -19.23 -38.88 -36.16
N GLU A 573 -18.54 -38.00 -35.42
CA GLU A 573 -17.19 -37.52 -35.76
C GLU A 573 -16.17 -38.67 -35.76
N PHE A 574 -16.27 -39.61 -34.81
CA PHE A 574 -15.33 -40.72 -34.69
C PHE A 574 -15.68 -41.93 -35.59
N LEU A 575 -16.93 -42.13 -36.01
CA LEU A 575 -17.31 -43.28 -36.85
C LEU A 575 -17.30 -43.00 -38.36
N GLY A 576 -17.44 -41.74 -38.78
CA GLY A 576 -17.70 -41.39 -40.18
C GLY A 576 -19.10 -41.80 -40.64
N THR A 577 -19.58 -41.24 -41.75
CA THR A 577 -21.02 -41.17 -42.12
C THR A 577 -21.73 -42.49 -42.43
N ASN A 578 -21.09 -43.68 -42.31
CA ASN A 578 -21.72 -44.93 -42.77
C ASN A 578 -21.27 -46.24 -42.05
N ARG A 579 -20.83 -46.20 -40.79
CA ARG A 579 -20.44 -47.42 -40.04
C ARG A 579 -21.17 -47.55 -38.71
N LYS A 580 -21.51 -48.78 -38.30
CA LYS A 580 -22.11 -49.06 -36.99
C LYS A 580 -21.02 -49.20 -35.91
N LEU A 581 -21.29 -48.66 -34.72
CA LEU A 581 -20.36 -48.65 -33.58
C LEU A 581 -19.96 -50.05 -33.10
N ASP A 582 -20.90 -50.99 -33.06
CA ASP A 582 -20.62 -52.35 -32.57
C ASP A 582 -19.81 -53.18 -33.57
N GLU A 583 -20.07 -53.00 -34.88
CA GLU A 583 -19.32 -53.66 -35.96
C GLU A 583 -17.86 -53.17 -35.99
N THR A 584 -17.64 -51.86 -35.84
CA THR A 584 -16.30 -51.26 -35.79
C THR A 584 -15.52 -51.59 -34.52
N LEU A 585 -16.18 -51.70 -33.37
CA LEU A 585 -15.55 -52.19 -32.13
C LEU A 585 -15.10 -53.66 -32.28
N GLN A 586 -15.89 -54.50 -32.95
CA GLN A 586 -15.52 -55.89 -33.19
C GLN A 586 -14.33 -56.01 -34.15
N GLU A 587 -14.34 -55.25 -35.25
CA GLU A 587 -13.21 -55.19 -36.19
C GLU A 587 -11.91 -54.73 -35.51
N LEU A 588 -11.99 -53.72 -34.63
CA LEU A 588 -10.84 -53.23 -33.88
C LEU A 588 -10.38 -54.24 -32.84
N ALA A 589 -11.30 -54.91 -32.13
CA ALA A 589 -10.99 -55.99 -31.20
C ALA A 589 -10.23 -57.13 -31.89
N ASP A 590 -10.66 -57.52 -33.09
CA ASP A 590 -9.96 -58.55 -33.87
C ASP A 590 -8.58 -58.10 -34.36
N ARG A 591 -8.38 -56.79 -34.55
CA ARG A 591 -7.09 -56.22 -34.95
C ARG A 591 -6.11 -56.09 -33.81
N TRP A 592 -6.50 -55.57 -32.65
CA TRP A 592 -5.57 -55.38 -31.53
C TRP A 592 -5.34 -56.66 -30.70
N ASN A 593 -6.26 -57.62 -30.77
CA ASN A 593 -6.17 -58.91 -30.07
C ASN A 593 -5.92 -60.08 -31.05
N PRO A 594 -4.65 -60.44 -31.33
CA PRO A 594 -4.29 -61.50 -32.27
C PRO A 594 -4.39 -62.92 -31.69
N LEU A 595 -4.98 -63.11 -30.50
CA LEU A 595 -5.09 -64.42 -29.87
C LEU A 595 -6.00 -65.35 -30.71
N LEU A 596 -5.49 -66.55 -31.01
CA LEU A 596 -6.19 -67.57 -31.78
C LEU A 596 -7.20 -68.37 -30.94
N ASP A 597 -6.96 -68.48 -29.62
CA ASP A 597 -7.91 -69.10 -28.70
C ASP A 597 -9.07 -68.14 -28.40
N GLU A 598 -10.28 -68.53 -28.81
CA GLU A 598 -11.50 -67.75 -28.64
C GLU A 598 -11.85 -67.48 -27.17
N ARG A 599 -11.42 -68.33 -26.24
CA ARG A 599 -11.70 -68.12 -24.80
C ARG A 599 -10.76 -67.07 -24.22
N ALA A 600 -9.46 -67.20 -24.47
CA ALA A 600 -8.46 -66.20 -24.07
C ALA A 600 -8.72 -64.83 -24.72
N LYS A 601 -9.13 -64.82 -25.99
CA LYS A 601 -9.49 -63.59 -26.73
C LYS A 601 -10.62 -62.83 -26.04
N ARG A 602 -11.69 -63.54 -25.65
CA ARG A 602 -12.84 -62.95 -24.93
C ARG A 602 -12.48 -62.43 -23.54
N ASN A 603 -11.67 -63.17 -22.79
CA ASN A 603 -11.24 -62.74 -21.46
C ASN A 603 -10.44 -61.43 -21.52
N LEU A 604 -9.47 -61.33 -22.44
CA LEU A 604 -8.66 -60.12 -22.57
C LEU A 604 -9.50 -58.90 -22.99
N ILE A 605 -10.50 -59.09 -23.85
CA ILE A 605 -11.43 -58.01 -24.22
C ILE A 605 -12.24 -57.56 -22.99
N GLU A 606 -12.72 -58.49 -22.17
CA GLU A 606 -13.47 -58.16 -20.96
C GLU A 606 -12.60 -57.50 -19.88
N ASP A 607 -11.33 -57.89 -19.76
CA ASP A 607 -10.38 -57.25 -18.84
C ASP A 607 -10.10 -55.80 -19.24
N VAL A 608 -9.85 -55.55 -20.54
CA VAL A 608 -9.69 -54.19 -21.10
C VAL A 608 -10.97 -53.36 -20.90
N ASN A 609 -12.13 -53.96 -21.13
CA ASN A 609 -13.43 -53.30 -20.94
C ASN A 609 -13.70 -52.97 -19.46
N SER A 610 -13.34 -53.87 -18.54
CA SER A 610 -13.49 -53.69 -17.10
C SER A 610 -12.59 -52.56 -16.58
N LEU A 611 -11.34 -52.55 -17.01
CA LEU A 611 -10.39 -51.50 -16.65
C LEU A 611 -10.84 -50.14 -17.19
N THR A 612 -11.39 -50.09 -18.41
CA THR A 612 -11.96 -48.86 -18.99
C THR A 612 -13.19 -48.38 -18.22
N ARG A 613 -14.08 -49.29 -17.79
CA ARG A 613 -15.24 -48.95 -16.95
C ARG A 613 -14.80 -48.37 -15.60
N ASP A 614 -13.80 -48.97 -14.96
CA ASP A 614 -13.30 -48.49 -13.67
C ASP A 614 -12.57 -47.14 -13.79
N PHE A 615 -11.80 -46.96 -14.86
CA PHE A 615 -11.15 -45.69 -15.18
C PHE A 615 -12.18 -44.55 -15.34
N LEU A 616 -13.24 -44.78 -16.12
CA LEU A 616 -14.32 -43.81 -16.27
C LEU A 616 -15.13 -43.61 -14.98
N ARG A 617 -15.37 -44.66 -14.18
CA ARG A 617 -16.07 -44.56 -12.88
C ARG A 617 -15.30 -43.70 -11.88
N ARG A 618 -13.97 -43.86 -11.79
CA ARG A 618 -13.14 -43.02 -10.93
C ARG A 618 -13.16 -41.55 -11.37
N MET A 619 -13.18 -41.29 -12.68
CA MET A 619 -13.34 -39.92 -13.18
C MET A 619 -14.73 -39.34 -12.90
N LYS A 620 -15.80 -40.13 -12.93
CA LYS A 620 -17.18 -39.66 -12.69
C LYS A 620 -17.39 -39.00 -11.32
N VAL A 621 -16.58 -39.32 -10.31
CA VAL A 621 -16.69 -38.70 -8.97
C VAL A 621 -16.36 -37.20 -9.02
N GLY A 622 -15.66 -36.72 -10.06
CA GLY A 622 -15.34 -35.30 -10.26
C GLY A 622 -16.13 -34.56 -11.35
N PHE A 623 -16.96 -35.24 -12.15
CA PHE A 623 -17.69 -34.59 -13.27
C PHE A 623 -19.18 -34.49 -13.01
N ARG A 624 -19.65 -33.29 -12.66
CA ARG A 624 -21.06 -32.92 -12.83
C ARG A 624 -21.35 -32.70 -14.32
N MET A 625 -21.79 -33.74 -15.03
CA MET A 625 -22.52 -33.69 -16.33
C MET A 625 -22.06 -32.60 -17.33
N ILE A 626 -20.76 -32.51 -17.61
CA ILE A 626 -20.19 -31.72 -18.72
C ILE A 626 -19.67 -32.71 -19.77
N PRO A 627 -20.15 -32.67 -21.03
CA PRO A 627 -19.67 -33.57 -22.07
C PRO A 627 -18.19 -33.30 -22.40
N PRO A 628 -17.35 -34.35 -22.50
CA PRO A 628 -15.96 -34.19 -22.89
C PRO A 628 -15.84 -33.92 -24.40
N ASP A 629 -14.97 -32.98 -24.79
CA ASP A 629 -14.68 -32.71 -26.21
C ASP A 629 -13.83 -33.81 -26.88
N ALA A 630 -13.78 -33.82 -28.22
CA ALA A 630 -13.06 -34.81 -29.02
C ALA A 630 -11.59 -34.99 -28.61
N ASN A 631 -10.87 -33.89 -28.36
CA ASN A 631 -9.47 -33.92 -27.93
C ASN A 631 -9.31 -34.59 -26.56
N ARG A 632 -10.28 -34.38 -25.68
CA ARG A 632 -10.27 -34.95 -24.33
C ARG A 632 -10.47 -36.46 -24.37
N ILE A 633 -11.37 -36.98 -25.22
CA ILE A 633 -11.54 -38.43 -25.41
C ILE A 633 -10.25 -39.07 -25.96
N ARG A 634 -9.59 -38.42 -26.93
CA ARG A 634 -8.31 -38.89 -27.48
C ARG A 634 -7.21 -38.94 -26.41
N ASP A 635 -7.09 -37.90 -25.58
CA ASP A 635 -6.10 -37.85 -24.50
C ASP A 635 -6.37 -38.88 -23.40
N LEU A 636 -7.64 -39.12 -23.06
CA LEU A 636 -8.03 -40.15 -22.10
C LEU A 636 -7.72 -41.55 -22.61
N ALA A 637 -8.03 -41.84 -23.87
CA ALA A 637 -7.73 -43.11 -24.50
C ALA A 637 -6.20 -43.35 -24.59
N ARG A 638 -5.42 -42.32 -24.94
CA ARG A 638 -3.95 -42.38 -24.97
C ARG A 638 -3.33 -42.59 -23.58
N ARG A 639 -3.84 -41.94 -22.54
CA ARG A 639 -3.37 -42.17 -21.16
C ARG A 639 -3.70 -43.59 -20.70
N LEU A 640 -4.87 -44.09 -21.06
CA LEU A 640 -5.31 -45.42 -20.68
C LEU A 640 -4.51 -46.51 -21.43
N SER A 641 -4.19 -46.32 -22.72
CA SER A 641 -3.38 -47.25 -23.51
C SER A 641 -1.92 -47.36 -23.05
N GLN A 642 -1.43 -46.35 -22.32
CA GLN A 642 -0.09 -46.30 -21.74
C GLN A 642 0.02 -46.97 -20.37
N ASN A 643 -1.09 -47.47 -19.81
CA ASN A 643 -1.08 -48.20 -18.54
C ASN A 643 -0.22 -49.47 -18.65
N ASP A 644 0.60 -49.75 -17.64
CA ASP A 644 1.46 -50.94 -17.56
C ASP A 644 0.68 -52.25 -17.74
N ALA A 645 -0.60 -52.26 -17.36
CA ALA A 645 -1.52 -53.38 -17.57
C ALA A 645 -1.72 -53.76 -19.05
N PHE A 646 -1.43 -52.86 -20.00
CA PHE A 646 -1.53 -53.09 -21.44
C PHE A 646 -0.17 -53.15 -22.15
N SER A 647 0.93 -53.24 -21.39
CA SER A 647 2.30 -53.26 -21.94
C SER A 647 2.55 -54.43 -22.89
N GLU A 648 1.87 -55.56 -22.71
CA GLU A 648 2.00 -56.76 -23.55
C GLU A 648 1.24 -56.67 -24.90
N ILE A 649 0.34 -55.69 -25.07
CA ILE A 649 -0.42 -55.51 -26.31
C ILE A 649 0.42 -54.74 -27.34
N ARG A 650 0.87 -55.44 -28.39
CA ARG A 650 1.76 -54.88 -29.44
C ARG A 650 1.09 -53.83 -30.34
N ARG A 651 -0.20 -53.97 -30.64
CA ARG A 651 -0.94 -53.09 -31.58
C ARG A 651 -1.63 -51.93 -30.84
N LYS A 652 -0.82 -51.04 -30.25
CA LYS A 652 -1.30 -49.93 -29.40
C LYS A 652 -2.20 -48.93 -30.12
N LYS A 653 -1.96 -48.66 -31.41
CA LYS A 653 -2.79 -47.71 -32.19
C LYS A 653 -4.23 -48.20 -32.39
N ASP A 654 -4.41 -49.50 -32.66
CA ASP A 654 -5.73 -50.12 -32.81
C ASP A 654 -6.45 -50.23 -31.45
N LEU A 655 -5.70 -50.48 -30.37
CA LEU A 655 -6.21 -50.45 -28.99
C LEU A 655 -6.65 -49.03 -28.58
N GLU A 656 -5.86 -48.00 -28.86
CA GLU A 656 -6.22 -46.60 -28.60
C GLU A 656 -7.54 -46.25 -29.29
N ARG A 657 -7.67 -46.60 -30.57
CA ARG A 657 -8.90 -46.35 -31.32
C ARG A 657 -10.09 -47.15 -30.77
N TYR A 658 -9.87 -48.38 -30.32
CA TYR A 658 -10.87 -49.18 -29.65
C TYR A 658 -11.34 -48.53 -28.34
N LEU A 659 -10.41 -48.03 -27.53
CA LEU A 659 -10.71 -47.36 -26.26
C LEU A 659 -11.49 -46.06 -26.47
N GLU A 660 -11.16 -45.26 -27.49
CA GLU A 660 -11.93 -44.05 -27.84
C GLU A 660 -13.42 -44.37 -28.08
N LEU A 661 -13.69 -45.35 -28.94
CA LEU A 661 -15.06 -45.76 -29.29
C LEU A 661 -15.77 -46.45 -28.13
N TYR A 662 -15.07 -47.25 -27.33
CA TYR A 662 -15.64 -47.92 -26.17
C TYR A 662 -15.98 -46.93 -25.04
N MET A 663 -15.16 -45.90 -24.82
CA MET A 663 -15.47 -44.82 -23.88
C MET A 663 -16.73 -44.05 -24.30
N LEU A 664 -16.88 -43.71 -25.58
CA LEU A 664 -18.09 -43.06 -26.11
C LEU A 664 -19.33 -43.94 -25.89
N LYS A 665 -19.23 -45.25 -26.17
CA LYS A 665 -20.30 -46.24 -25.90
C LYS A 665 -20.72 -46.27 -24.43
N LEU A 666 -19.78 -46.11 -23.50
CA LEU A 666 -20.07 -46.09 -22.06
C LEU A 666 -20.69 -44.76 -21.62
N LEU A 667 -20.22 -43.64 -22.16
CA LEU A 667 -20.75 -42.30 -21.88
C LEU A 667 -22.17 -42.12 -22.45
N GLY A 668 -22.46 -42.68 -23.62
CA GLY A 668 -23.79 -42.64 -24.24
C GLY A 668 -24.86 -43.46 -23.51
N LYS A 669 -24.46 -44.39 -22.63
CA LYS A 669 -25.36 -45.19 -21.79
C LYS A 669 -25.73 -44.52 -20.45
N ILE A 670 -25.20 -43.34 -20.17
CA ILE A 670 -25.49 -42.57 -18.96
C ILE A 670 -26.87 -41.90 -19.13
N LYS A 671 -27.79 -42.19 -18.22
CA LYS A 671 -29.15 -41.61 -18.17
C LYS A 671 -29.23 -40.55 -17.09
#